data_AF-A0A5N6ABV1-F1
#
_entry.id   AF-A0A5N6ABV1-F1
#
_cell.length_a   1.000
_cell.length_b   1.000
_cell.length_c   1.000
_cell.angle_alpha   90.00
_cell.angle_beta   90.00
_cell.angle_gamma   90.00
#
_symmetry.space_group_name_H-M   'P 1'
#
loop_
_entity.id
_entity.type
_entity.pdbx_description
1 polymer ?
#
loop_
_entity_poly.entity_id
_entity_poly.type
_entity_poly.pdbx_seq_one_letter_code
_entity_poly.pdbx_strand_id
1 'polypeptide(L)'
;MAFSQLYYTSCEHGLSGFSGYQFNAVSEDVSTETMRQVEALTGYEPPPSMLYADAPEDLARCPVNLCHLPGPITLTACVRYLGRDASQRFGNYFAHALASTDFAVDGGYALPIELWEAPVWTSTPADGTRLPRLPGPPPAGPLSPAGVERFVRAHPHGGALPGLLTAVTRALATDRTVLVVDGTSEDVAHWFAAVSYLLPPPVARGLSFATYVARPERSRLRLVGTVPEIGAPTGPDARDGLDVFDLAGGALPEGPASPLARLLDRVGPAASGAFWSWAAEYAEGTETAAEDWYLPAVAAAATGSIPLTGDDLAAVIPWLAAAEHLDAPALAEVARHVYPLGPFSDEQSRSLVRAATAGGDRELVEHLQTDLLDSELRRHMAGEPGLSPPVAFTDDERAEHALGRVRSLLAEADAEHAAATRLLLWADAADLRLPRREVAATCRRIADGLLGGLTTRPADPRLDAELRQLADARSEFRRQLVLALAEGPPRPPGHSAQLLAALPEGLLTEADLVDHPELWEGQLIATAERQPADRAGLLPRVLEVRGDGELPGSLLRTLWPNGQFTHRQALDVAHRLPAGLRLDEAAREWFSAAVRLRPEDETQLRACLTLCQLLGERHRVAWLTEDGQDCRAQLLELNALLASPHPIDSGTLVDVVMRPWPTRWFSVHGLLRLRLPRAAARCRATPSDVSLLLSRMGHETGVAYLRALRAELPRVPQRLAMAHAEGLAAAAEILEERRWLLAREALDALAAGWRAEDVERLAARVRPHSPGYAARLLELAGKKRRGRMGRLARRMPWRRGGD
;
A
#
# COMPACT_ATOMS: atom_id res chain seq x y z
N MET A 1 43.06 52.84 -8.73
CA MET A 1 43.58 51.62 -8.09
C MET A 1 44.58 52.02 -7.03
N ALA A 2 44.13 52.43 -5.85
CA ALA A 2 45.02 52.81 -4.76
C ALA A 2 44.32 52.73 -3.40
N PHE A 3 45.05 52.32 -2.38
CA PHE A 3 44.57 52.27 -1.00
C PHE A 3 45.00 53.51 -0.21
N SER A 4 44.13 53.92 0.70
CA SER A 4 44.44 54.92 1.72
C SER A 4 45.01 54.22 2.94
N GLN A 5 46.12 54.74 3.47
CA GLN A 5 46.89 54.09 4.54
C GLN A 5 46.66 54.80 5.88
N LEU A 6 46.65 54.03 6.97
CA LEU A 6 46.59 54.53 8.34
C LEU A 6 47.58 53.77 9.21
N TYR A 7 48.41 54.50 9.96
CA TYR A 7 49.31 53.94 10.98
C TYR A 7 48.81 54.34 12.36
N TYR A 8 48.49 53.34 13.19
CA TYR A 8 48.01 53.53 14.56
C TYR A 8 48.89 52.78 15.56
N THR A 9 49.38 53.50 16.58
CA THR A 9 50.33 52.98 17.58
C THR A 9 50.42 53.92 18.77
N SER A 10 51.03 53.48 19.87
CA SER A 10 51.53 54.43 20.87
C SER A 10 52.80 55.10 20.35
N CYS A 11 52.80 56.43 20.23
CA CYS A 11 53.96 57.22 19.76
C CYS A 11 54.08 58.56 20.48
N GLU A 12 55.26 59.19 20.41
CA GLU A 12 55.49 60.53 20.96
C GLU A 12 54.86 61.63 20.11
N HIS A 13 54.92 61.46 18.79
CA HIS A 13 54.45 62.43 17.80
C HIS A 13 53.48 61.75 16.84
N GLY A 14 52.27 62.31 16.70
CA GLY A 14 51.22 61.83 15.82
C GLY A 14 50.17 62.91 15.59
N LEU A 15 49.00 62.53 15.08
CA LEU A 15 47.95 63.47 14.69
C LEU A 15 47.37 64.30 15.85
N SER A 16 47.38 63.78 17.09
CA SER A 16 46.81 64.48 18.25
C SER A 16 47.78 65.48 18.89
N GLY A 17 49.09 65.36 18.62
CA GLY A 17 50.14 66.19 19.22
C GLY A 17 50.51 65.84 20.67
N PHE A 18 49.90 64.82 21.28
CA PHE A 18 50.23 64.34 22.62
C PHE A 18 50.86 62.94 22.57
N SER A 19 51.59 62.52 23.61
CA SER A 19 52.13 61.16 23.68
C SER A 19 51.05 60.12 24.03
N GLY A 20 51.18 58.92 23.46
CA GLY A 20 50.28 57.79 23.72
C GLY A 20 49.67 57.22 22.44
N TYR A 21 48.61 56.44 22.61
CA TYR A 21 47.88 55.82 21.50
C TYR A 21 47.16 56.86 20.65
N GLN A 22 47.53 56.89 19.38
CA GLN A 22 46.95 57.78 18.38
C GLN A 22 47.28 57.26 16.97
N PHE A 23 46.66 57.89 15.96
CA PHE A 23 47.15 57.77 14.60
C PHE A 23 48.48 58.50 14.48
N ASN A 24 49.54 57.77 14.17
CA ASN A 24 50.85 58.34 13.86
C ASN A 24 50.81 59.07 12.51
N ALA A 25 50.21 58.45 11.49
CA ALA A 25 50.10 59.02 10.15
C ALA A 25 48.90 58.47 9.37
N VAL A 26 48.33 59.27 8.46
CA VAL A 26 47.19 58.87 7.60
C VAL A 26 47.33 59.45 6.19
N SER A 27 46.69 58.83 5.19
CA SER A 27 46.49 59.43 3.86
C SER A 27 45.46 60.58 3.90
N GLU A 28 45.56 61.52 2.95
CA GLU A 28 44.83 62.79 2.97
C GLU A 28 43.29 62.66 2.91
N ASP A 29 42.78 61.60 2.29
CA ASP A 29 41.35 61.35 2.07
C ASP A 29 40.68 60.50 3.17
N VAL A 30 41.41 60.16 4.22
CA VAL A 30 40.89 59.34 5.32
C VAL A 30 39.92 60.16 6.18
N SER A 31 38.69 59.66 6.34
CA SER A 31 37.69 60.30 7.20
C SER A 31 37.86 59.96 8.68
N THR A 32 37.36 60.81 9.57
CA THR A 32 37.33 60.53 11.03
C THR A 32 36.49 59.30 11.38
N GLU A 33 35.51 58.93 10.56
CA GLU A 33 34.73 57.70 10.74
C GLU A 33 35.59 56.47 10.42
N THR A 34 36.32 56.49 9.30
CA THR A 34 37.29 55.46 8.93
C THR A 34 38.34 55.27 10.02
N MET A 35 38.87 56.36 10.58
CA MET A 35 39.81 56.32 11.72
C MET A 35 39.20 55.61 12.93
N ARG A 36 37.96 55.97 13.33
CA ARG A 36 37.28 55.32 14.47
C ARG A 36 37.03 53.83 14.23
N GLN A 37 36.70 53.44 13.01
CA GLN A 37 36.53 52.03 12.63
C GLN A 37 37.85 51.27 12.70
N VAL A 38 38.95 51.85 12.19
CA VAL A 38 40.29 51.24 12.30
C VAL A 38 40.69 51.08 13.75
N GLU A 39 40.55 52.12 14.58
CA GLU A 39 40.88 52.05 16.02
C GLU A 39 40.11 50.93 16.73
N ALA A 40 38.81 50.78 16.45
CA ALA A 40 37.99 49.72 17.01
C ALA A 40 38.37 48.32 16.51
N LEU A 41 38.80 48.21 15.25
CA LEU A 41 39.18 46.94 14.61
C LEU A 41 40.56 46.43 15.03
N THR A 42 41.51 47.33 15.31
CA THR A 42 42.93 47.00 15.48
C THR A 42 43.38 46.82 16.93
N GLY A 43 42.45 46.80 17.89
CA GLY A 43 42.77 46.55 19.30
C GLY A 43 43.52 45.23 19.47
N TYR A 44 44.64 45.24 20.20
CA TYR A 44 45.49 44.08 20.36
C TYR A 44 45.95 43.90 21.82
N GLU A 45 45.87 42.66 22.30
CA GLU A 45 46.38 42.20 23.59
C GLU A 45 47.19 40.92 23.34
N PRO A 46 48.49 40.87 23.68
CA PRO A 46 49.29 39.66 23.48
C PRO A 46 48.82 38.52 24.39
N PRO A 47 49.16 37.25 24.07
CA PRO A 47 48.95 36.15 25.00
C PRO A 47 49.60 36.42 26.37
N PRO A 48 49.05 35.92 27.49
CA PRO A 48 49.58 36.20 28.83
C PRO A 48 51.09 35.94 28.98
N SER A 49 51.60 34.87 28.36
CA SER A 49 53.01 34.50 28.33
C SER A 49 53.91 35.51 27.62
N MET A 50 53.33 36.33 26.73
CA MET A 50 54.02 37.31 25.90
C MET A 50 53.77 38.76 26.34
N LEU A 51 53.05 38.99 27.45
CA LEU A 51 52.71 40.33 27.94
C LEU A 51 53.94 41.23 28.18
N TYR A 52 55.07 40.61 28.52
CA TYR A 52 56.34 41.28 28.81
C TYR A 52 57.42 40.97 27.76
N ALA A 53 57.03 40.56 26.55
CA ALA A 53 57.95 40.33 25.45
C ALA A 53 58.62 41.64 25.02
N ASP A 54 59.94 41.61 24.86
CA ASP A 54 60.79 42.78 24.56
C ASP A 54 61.97 42.39 23.64
N ALA A 55 62.44 41.14 23.73
CA ALA A 55 63.45 40.61 22.83
C ALA A 55 62.88 40.37 21.42
N PRO A 56 63.66 40.62 20.35
CA PRO A 56 63.20 40.40 18.97
C PRO A 56 62.65 38.99 18.72
N GLU A 57 63.26 37.96 19.32
CA GLU A 57 62.84 36.57 19.19
C GLU A 57 61.48 36.31 19.86
N ASP A 58 61.19 36.96 20.98
CA ASP A 58 59.91 36.84 21.67
C ASP A 58 58.82 37.64 20.96
N LEU A 59 59.15 38.84 20.46
CA LEU A 59 58.23 39.66 19.65
C LEU A 59 57.85 38.96 18.34
N ALA A 60 58.77 38.22 17.72
CA ALA A 60 58.49 37.43 16.53
C ALA A 60 57.51 36.25 16.78
N ARG A 61 57.39 35.79 18.03
CA ARG A 61 56.45 34.74 18.44
C ARG A 61 55.07 35.28 18.82
N CYS A 62 54.92 36.60 18.97
CA CYS A 62 53.62 37.19 19.21
C CYS A 62 52.71 36.97 17.99
N PRO A 63 51.45 36.57 18.20
CA PRO A 63 50.48 36.39 17.12
C PRO A 63 50.37 37.62 16.23
N VAL A 64 50.36 37.41 14.92
CA VAL A 64 50.03 38.47 13.97
C VAL A 64 48.51 38.51 13.84
N ASN A 65 47.92 39.70 13.91
CA ASN A 65 46.49 39.86 13.72
C ASN A 65 46.22 40.57 12.40
N LEU A 66 45.82 39.82 11.38
CA LEU A 66 45.26 40.37 10.15
C LEU A 66 43.75 40.45 10.33
N CYS A 67 43.24 41.68 10.30
CA CYS A 67 41.82 41.99 10.38
C CYS A 67 41.30 42.38 9.00
N HIS A 68 40.08 41.96 8.69
CA HIS A 68 39.32 42.41 7.53
C HIS A 68 37.88 42.74 7.91
N LEU A 69 37.42 43.92 7.51
CA LEU A 69 36.05 44.38 7.70
C LEU A 69 35.49 44.91 6.36
N PRO A 70 34.59 44.16 5.71
CA PRO A 70 33.90 44.62 4.51
C PRO A 70 32.85 45.69 4.86
N GLY A 71 32.60 46.59 3.92
CA GLY A 71 31.63 47.68 4.07
C GLY A 71 31.78 48.72 2.97
N PRO A 72 31.08 49.87 3.06
CA PRO A 72 31.20 50.96 2.10
C PRO A 72 32.64 51.47 1.95
N ILE A 73 33.39 51.43 3.05
CA ILE A 73 34.85 51.47 3.05
C ILE A 73 35.29 50.12 3.60
N THR A 74 35.95 49.34 2.76
CA THR A 74 36.54 48.07 3.16
C THR A 74 37.87 48.33 3.84
N LEU A 75 38.06 47.72 5.01
CA LEU A 75 39.25 47.86 5.83
C LEU A 75 40.00 46.53 5.92
N THR A 76 41.30 46.56 5.67
CA THR A 76 42.20 45.45 5.97
C THR A 76 43.38 45.96 6.77
N ALA A 77 43.68 45.37 7.91
CA ALA A 77 44.74 45.86 8.79
C ALA A 77 45.60 44.72 9.32
N CYS A 78 46.91 44.93 9.35
CA CYS A 78 47.86 44.04 10.00
C CYS A 78 48.33 44.68 11.31
N VAL A 79 48.15 43.96 12.42
CA VAL A 79 48.53 44.41 13.76
C VAL A 79 49.62 43.50 14.32
N ARG A 80 50.68 44.11 14.85
CA ARG A 80 51.82 43.42 15.47
C ARG A 80 52.14 44.01 16.83
N TYR A 81 52.45 43.16 17.80
CA TYR A 81 52.91 43.58 19.11
C TYR A 81 54.33 44.17 19.02
N LEU A 82 54.58 45.28 19.72
CA LEU A 82 55.87 45.96 19.75
C LEU A 82 56.57 45.91 21.12
N GLY A 83 55.93 45.35 22.15
CA GLY A 83 56.47 45.37 23.51
C GLY A 83 56.19 46.71 24.20
N ARG A 84 57.24 47.49 24.42
CA ARG A 84 57.16 48.77 25.15
C ARG A 84 56.75 49.94 24.27
N ASP A 85 56.03 50.90 24.85
CA ASP A 85 55.81 52.22 24.24
C ASP A 85 56.99 53.17 24.50
N ALA A 86 56.93 54.38 23.94
CA ALA A 86 57.94 55.42 24.17
C ALA A 86 58.11 55.79 25.66
N SER A 87 57.09 55.53 26.49
CA SER A 87 57.11 55.72 27.95
C SER A 87 57.58 54.47 28.71
N GLN A 88 58.14 53.47 28.03
CA GLN A 88 58.65 52.21 28.58
C GLN A 88 57.58 51.29 29.19
N ARG A 89 56.30 51.52 28.90
CA ARG A 89 55.18 50.67 29.36
C ARG A 89 54.92 49.56 28.36
N PHE A 90 54.79 48.33 28.86
CA PHE A 90 54.39 47.19 28.05
C PHE A 90 52.95 47.34 27.54
N GLY A 91 52.67 46.73 26.40
CA GLY A 91 51.35 46.73 25.80
C GLY A 91 51.26 47.50 24.50
N ASN A 92 52.38 47.96 23.91
CA ASN A 92 52.41 48.67 22.65
C ASN A 92 52.18 47.73 21.47
N TYR A 93 51.39 48.15 20.49
CA TYR A 93 51.22 47.47 19.22
C TYR A 93 51.18 48.47 18.07
N PHE A 94 51.52 48.00 16.88
CA PHE A 94 51.44 48.77 15.66
C PHE A 94 50.40 48.17 14.73
N ALA A 95 49.49 49.01 14.27
CA ALA A 95 48.50 48.66 13.26
C ALA A 95 48.74 49.46 11.97
N HIS A 96 49.01 48.73 10.88
CA HIS A 96 48.97 49.26 9.53
C HIS A 96 47.62 48.88 8.91
N ALA A 97 46.76 49.85 8.62
CA ALA A 97 45.48 49.63 7.93
C ALA A 97 45.47 50.21 6.51
N LEU A 98 44.83 49.46 5.60
CA LEU A 98 44.48 49.83 4.24
C LEU A 98 42.96 50.02 4.16
N ALA A 99 42.54 51.15 3.60
CA ALA A 99 41.15 51.49 3.35
C ALA A 99 40.90 51.66 1.84
N SER A 100 39.80 51.10 1.35
CA SER A 100 39.37 51.21 -0.05
C SER A 100 37.84 51.26 -0.16
N THR A 101 37.34 52.04 -1.13
CA THR A 101 35.93 52.05 -1.53
C THR A 101 35.56 50.89 -2.46
N ASP A 102 36.55 50.27 -3.09
CA ASP A 102 36.40 49.15 -4.02
C ASP A 102 37.61 48.22 -3.92
N PHE A 103 37.62 47.40 -2.86
CA PHE A 103 38.73 46.50 -2.56
C PHE A 103 38.98 45.49 -3.69
N ALA A 104 37.93 45.04 -4.38
CA ALA A 104 38.07 44.10 -5.49
C ALA A 104 38.90 44.70 -6.63
N VAL A 105 38.64 45.96 -6.99
CA VAL A 105 39.40 46.65 -8.04
C VAL A 105 40.77 47.09 -7.56
N ASP A 106 40.87 47.70 -6.38
CA ASP A 106 42.16 48.19 -5.85
C ASP A 106 43.12 47.04 -5.50
N GLY A 107 42.58 45.91 -5.04
CA GLY A 107 43.32 44.69 -4.66
C GLY A 107 43.59 43.73 -5.82
N GLY A 108 43.14 44.04 -7.05
CA GLY A 108 43.35 43.18 -8.21
C GLY A 108 42.63 41.84 -8.11
N TYR A 109 41.44 41.83 -7.52
CA TYR A 109 40.59 40.68 -7.22
C TYR A 109 41.19 39.65 -6.26
N ALA A 110 42.30 39.97 -5.60
CA ALA A 110 42.84 39.18 -4.49
C ALA A 110 41.86 39.12 -3.30
N LEU A 111 41.89 38.01 -2.58
CA LEU A 111 41.16 37.85 -1.33
C LEU A 111 41.92 38.55 -0.19
N PRO A 112 41.23 39.19 0.78
CA PRO A 112 41.91 39.93 1.84
C PRO A 112 42.88 39.08 2.67
N ILE A 113 42.59 37.80 2.85
CA ILE A 113 43.46 36.86 3.57
C ILE A 113 44.79 36.60 2.85
N GLU A 114 44.85 36.78 1.52
CA GLU A 114 46.10 36.68 0.74
C GLU A 114 47.08 37.81 1.09
N LEU A 115 46.61 38.86 1.78
CA LEU A 115 47.50 39.88 2.32
C LEU A 115 48.18 39.44 3.63
N TRP A 116 47.89 38.27 4.20
CA TRP A 116 48.62 37.78 5.37
C TRP A 116 50.12 37.83 5.15
N GLU A 117 50.86 38.54 6.00
CA GLU A 117 52.31 38.76 5.86
C GLU A 117 52.78 39.28 4.48
N ALA A 118 51.90 39.96 3.74
CA ALA A 118 52.29 40.66 2.52
C ALA A 118 53.42 41.68 2.80
N PRO A 119 54.38 41.85 1.87
CA PRO A 119 55.50 42.79 2.02
C PRO A 119 55.12 44.25 2.22
N VAL A 120 53.85 44.60 1.99
CA VAL A 120 53.33 45.96 2.19
C VAL A 120 53.16 46.32 3.66
N TRP A 121 53.03 45.33 4.55
CA TRP A 121 52.85 45.60 5.96
C TRP A 121 54.13 46.11 6.61
N THR A 122 53.98 47.08 7.50
CA THR A 122 55.09 47.63 8.29
C THR A 122 54.69 47.64 9.75
N SER A 123 55.69 47.66 10.63
CA SER A 123 55.55 47.80 12.07
C SER A 123 56.29 49.03 12.60
N THR A 124 56.67 49.95 11.71
CA THR A 124 57.46 51.15 12.02
C THR A 124 56.62 52.41 11.81
N PRO A 125 56.57 53.33 12.80
CA PRO A 125 55.95 54.63 12.63
C PRO A 125 56.57 55.43 11.48
N ALA A 126 55.76 56.27 10.84
CA ALA A 126 56.25 57.25 9.88
C ALA A 126 56.88 58.46 10.59
N ASP A 127 57.85 59.08 9.92
CA ASP A 127 58.53 60.29 10.41
C ASP A 127 57.61 61.52 10.48
N GLY A 128 56.45 61.48 9.81
CA GLY A 128 55.46 62.57 9.80
C GLY A 128 54.03 62.05 9.79
N THR A 129 53.06 62.96 9.79
CA THR A 129 51.62 62.61 9.97
C THR A 129 50.87 62.30 8.67
N ARG A 130 51.54 62.36 7.51
CA ARG A 130 50.94 62.13 6.19
C ARG A 130 51.55 60.92 5.50
N LEU A 131 50.70 60.04 4.98
CA LEU A 131 51.11 58.88 4.18
C LEU A 131 50.69 59.05 2.72
N PRO A 132 51.54 58.64 1.75
CA PRO A 132 51.08 58.52 0.36
C PRO A 132 50.00 57.45 0.27
N ARG A 133 49.19 57.48 -0.78
CA ARG A 133 48.34 56.34 -1.11
C ARG A 133 49.22 55.19 -1.61
N LEU A 134 48.84 53.97 -1.26
CA LEU A 134 49.50 52.76 -1.73
C LEU A 134 48.96 52.39 -3.12
N PRO A 135 49.79 52.29 -4.17
CA PRO A 135 49.33 51.82 -5.47
C PRO A 135 48.88 50.36 -5.39
N GLY A 136 47.74 50.06 -6.01
CA GLY A 136 47.22 48.69 -6.11
C GLY A 136 47.62 48.01 -7.43
N PRO A 137 47.57 46.66 -7.52
CA PRO A 137 47.33 45.74 -6.41
C PRO A 137 48.59 45.53 -5.55
N PRO A 138 48.48 45.39 -4.21
CA PRO A 138 49.59 45.01 -3.35
C PRO A 138 50.08 43.59 -3.69
N PRO A 139 51.38 43.29 -3.47
CA PRO A 139 51.87 41.91 -3.59
C PRO A 139 51.20 41.01 -2.55
N ALA A 140 50.80 39.81 -2.97
CA ALA A 140 50.29 38.79 -2.06
C ALA A 140 51.38 38.31 -1.08
N GLY A 141 50.94 37.79 0.06
CA GLY A 141 51.76 37.11 1.05
C GLY A 141 52.04 35.64 0.69
N PRO A 142 52.44 34.81 1.67
CA PRO A 142 52.89 33.45 1.43
C PRO A 142 51.74 32.43 1.24
N LEU A 143 50.50 32.81 1.55
CA LEU A 143 49.34 31.91 1.48
C LEU A 143 48.92 31.68 0.02
N SER A 144 49.40 30.60 -0.58
CA SER A 144 48.96 30.17 -1.92
C SER A 144 47.91 29.04 -1.83
N PRO A 145 47.00 28.89 -2.82
CA PRO A 145 46.01 27.82 -2.83
C PRO A 145 46.62 26.42 -2.66
N ALA A 146 47.72 26.13 -3.36
CA ALA A 146 48.44 24.85 -3.26
C ALA A 146 49.16 24.66 -1.91
N GLY A 147 49.66 25.74 -1.30
CA GLY A 147 50.25 25.69 0.04
C GLY A 147 49.22 25.39 1.11
N VAL A 148 48.07 26.07 1.02
CA VAL A 148 46.94 25.89 1.94
C VAL A 148 46.33 24.49 1.82
N GLU A 149 46.16 23.94 0.62
CA GLU A 149 45.71 22.56 0.46
C GLU A 149 46.68 21.57 1.12
N ARG A 150 47.99 21.77 0.96
CA ARG A 150 49.01 20.92 1.59
C ARG A 150 48.93 21.00 3.11
N PHE A 151 48.73 22.20 3.66
CA PHE A 151 48.51 22.41 5.09
C PHE A 151 47.30 21.62 5.58
N VAL A 152 46.12 21.81 4.96
CA VAL A 152 44.88 21.13 5.39
C VAL A 152 45.03 19.61 5.34
N ARG A 153 45.63 19.06 4.27
CA ARG A 153 45.84 17.61 4.12
C ARG A 153 46.83 17.04 5.14
N ALA A 154 47.83 17.82 5.55
CA ALA A 154 48.84 17.40 6.52
C ALA A 154 48.37 17.60 7.98
N HIS A 155 47.40 18.49 8.21
CA HIS A 155 46.92 18.80 9.54
C HIS A 155 46.16 17.61 10.17
N PRO A 156 46.39 17.25 11.45
CA PRO A 156 45.70 16.13 12.11
C PRO A 156 44.18 16.23 12.06
N HIS A 157 43.66 17.46 12.03
CA HIS A 157 42.24 17.78 11.96
C HIS A 157 41.80 18.29 10.58
N GLY A 158 42.51 17.92 9.50
CA GLY A 158 42.17 18.26 8.11
C GLY A 158 40.71 18.00 7.74
N GLY A 159 40.15 16.89 8.22
CA GLY A 159 38.74 16.52 8.00
C GLY A 159 37.71 17.42 8.68
N ALA A 160 38.11 18.44 9.45
CA ALA A 160 37.22 19.44 10.03
C ALA A 160 36.78 20.52 9.02
N LEU A 161 37.47 20.63 7.87
CA LEU A 161 37.22 21.68 6.88
C LEU A 161 35.75 21.77 6.41
N PRO A 162 35.03 20.68 6.10
CA PRO A 162 33.61 20.75 5.73
C PRO A 162 32.74 21.34 6.85
N GLY A 163 33.02 20.97 8.10
CA GLY A 163 32.33 21.51 9.27
C GLY A 163 32.60 23.01 9.44
N LEU A 164 33.86 23.42 9.27
CA LEU A 164 34.27 24.81 9.34
C LEU A 164 33.59 25.66 8.26
N LEU A 165 33.59 25.20 7.00
CA LEU A 165 32.88 25.86 5.91
C LEU A 165 31.39 26.01 6.23
N THR A 166 30.74 24.95 6.73
CA THR A 166 29.32 24.97 7.11
C THR A 166 29.04 26.01 8.20
N ALA A 167 29.92 26.10 9.21
CA ALA A 167 29.77 27.09 10.27
C ALA A 167 29.96 28.52 9.73
N VAL A 168 30.92 28.74 8.83
CA VAL A 168 31.18 30.06 8.23
C VAL A 168 30.04 30.49 7.31
N THR A 169 29.53 29.61 6.44
CA THR A 169 28.37 29.95 5.58
C THR A 169 27.16 30.34 6.42
N ARG A 170 26.92 29.62 7.52
CA ARG A 170 25.87 29.97 8.50
C ARG A 170 26.16 31.29 9.22
N ALA A 171 27.40 31.57 9.61
CA ALA A 171 27.80 32.82 10.24
C ALA A 171 27.62 34.03 9.30
N LEU A 172 27.76 33.85 7.99
CA LEU A 172 27.46 34.89 7.01
C LEU A 172 25.95 35.16 6.90
N ALA A 173 25.10 34.16 7.12
CA ALA A 173 23.65 34.28 7.09
C ALA A 173 23.00 34.68 8.44
N THR A 174 23.77 34.66 9.53
CA THR A 174 23.27 34.88 10.90
C THR A 174 24.16 35.86 11.66
N ASP A 175 23.86 36.13 12.93
CA ASP A 175 24.74 36.92 13.81
C ASP A 175 25.76 36.08 14.60
N ARG A 176 25.98 34.82 14.21
CA ARG A 176 26.96 33.94 14.86
C ARG A 176 28.40 34.30 14.46
N THR A 177 29.34 33.92 15.31
CA THR A 177 30.78 34.01 15.07
C THR A 177 31.40 32.62 15.09
N VAL A 178 32.32 32.34 14.17
CA VAL A 178 33.12 31.12 14.18
C VAL A 178 34.47 31.43 14.80
N LEU A 179 34.83 30.69 15.85
CA LEU A 179 36.13 30.78 16.52
C LEU A 179 37.01 29.61 16.10
N VAL A 180 38.20 29.89 15.59
CA VAL A 180 39.24 28.91 15.27
C VAL A 180 40.38 29.05 16.27
N VAL A 181 40.72 27.95 16.93
CA VAL A 181 41.88 27.86 17.82
C VAL A 181 42.86 26.88 17.20
N ASP A 182 44.08 27.35 16.91
CA ASP A 182 45.16 26.49 16.40
C ASP A 182 46.51 26.91 17.00
N GLY A 183 47.56 26.11 16.80
CA GLY A 183 48.86 26.26 17.46
C GLY A 183 49.48 27.64 17.32
N THR A 184 49.32 28.28 16.16
CA THR A 184 49.82 29.63 15.86
C THR A 184 48.81 30.44 15.06
N SER A 185 48.98 31.77 15.02
CA SER A 185 48.18 32.62 14.13
C SER A 185 48.45 32.35 12.65
N GLU A 186 49.60 31.76 12.31
CA GLU A 186 49.91 31.32 10.94
C GLU A 186 49.04 30.12 10.54
N ASP A 187 48.89 29.13 11.43
CA ASP A 187 48.01 27.98 11.20
C ASP A 187 46.54 28.44 11.05
N VAL A 188 46.11 29.37 11.90
CA VAL A 188 44.79 30.02 11.78
C VAL A 188 44.63 30.73 10.44
N ALA A 189 45.66 31.47 9.98
CA ALA A 189 45.62 32.14 8.69
C ALA A 189 45.51 31.15 7.52
N HIS A 190 46.15 29.97 7.60
CA HIS A 190 45.97 28.90 6.62
C HIS A 190 44.53 28.36 6.60
N TRP A 191 43.90 28.17 7.77
CA TRP A 191 42.48 27.79 7.83
C TRP A 191 41.56 28.85 7.24
N PHE A 192 41.83 30.12 7.52
CA PHE A 192 41.05 31.23 6.97
C PHE A 192 41.21 31.30 5.46
N ALA A 193 42.42 31.10 4.96
CA ALA A 193 42.67 31.02 3.52
C ALA A 193 41.95 29.83 2.88
N ALA A 194 41.93 28.65 3.52
CA ALA A 194 41.19 27.50 3.03
C ALA A 194 39.69 27.81 2.87
N VAL A 195 39.11 28.47 3.90
CA VAL A 195 37.72 28.93 3.86
C VAL A 195 37.51 29.96 2.75
N SER A 196 38.34 31.01 2.68
CA SER A 196 38.18 32.07 1.69
C SER A 196 38.35 31.59 0.25
N TYR A 197 39.26 30.65 -0.01
CA TYR A 197 39.46 30.07 -1.34
C TYR A 197 38.29 29.19 -1.78
N LEU A 198 37.65 28.49 -0.83
CA LEU A 198 36.56 27.57 -1.13
C LEU A 198 35.21 28.26 -1.18
N LEU A 199 35.00 29.38 -0.48
CA LEU A 199 33.76 30.14 -0.59
C LEU A 199 33.57 30.72 -2.00
N PRO A 200 32.32 30.87 -2.47
CA PRO A 200 32.04 31.57 -3.73
C PRO A 200 32.68 32.97 -3.72
N PRO A 201 33.32 33.44 -4.82
CA PRO A 201 34.10 34.69 -4.79
C PRO A 201 33.35 35.93 -4.27
N PRO A 202 32.06 36.17 -4.60
CA PRO A 202 31.29 37.27 -4.01
C PRO A 202 31.12 37.14 -2.50
N VAL A 203 30.91 35.91 -2.02
CA VAL A 203 30.70 35.58 -0.61
C VAL A 203 32.00 35.69 0.18
N ALA A 204 33.12 35.20 -0.38
CA ALA A 204 34.44 35.26 0.23
C ALA A 204 34.89 36.72 0.50
N ARG A 205 34.56 37.66 -0.39
CA ARG A 205 34.83 39.09 -0.21
C ARG A 205 33.98 39.76 0.87
N GLY A 206 32.83 39.18 1.20
CA GLY A 206 31.95 39.65 2.28
C GLY A 206 32.32 39.09 3.67
N LEU A 207 33.33 38.24 3.76
CA LEU A 207 33.71 37.59 5.01
C LEU A 207 34.58 38.51 5.88
N SER A 208 34.03 38.97 7.00
CA SER A 208 34.80 39.69 8.01
C SER A 208 35.60 38.72 8.90
N PHE A 209 36.87 39.03 9.15
CA PHE A 209 37.73 38.15 9.94
C PHE A 209 38.82 38.85 10.74
N ALA A 210 39.34 38.18 11.77
CA ALA A 210 40.57 38.55 12.48
C ALA A 210 41.35 37.27 12.85
N THR A 211 42.60 37.13 12.41
CA THR A 211 43.40 35.90 12.62
C THR A 211 43.86 35.73 14.08
N TYR A 212 43.79 36.78 14.89
CA TYR A 212 44.06 36.69 16.32
C TYR A 212 43.25 37.69 17.13
N VAL A 213 42.53 37.21 18.14
CA VAL A 213 41.95 38.04 19.19
C VAL A 213 42.16 37.40 20.56
N ALA A 214 42.41 38.23 21.58
CA ALA A 214 42.54 37.77 22.96
C ALA A 214 41.19 37.57 23.67
N ARG A 215 40.10 38.18 23.14
CA ARG A 215 38.76 38.16 23.74
C ARG A 215 37.70 37.90 22.66
N PRO A 216 37.61 36.66 22.14
CA PRO A 216 36.75 36.34 21.01
C PRO A 216 35.26 36.61 21.28
N GLU A 217 34.83 36.53 22.54
CA GLU A 217 33.45 36.82 22.95
C GLU A 217 33.03 38.28 22.77
N ARG A 218 33.98 39.19 22.53
CA ARG A 218 33.72 40.62 22.27
C ARG A 218 33.77 40.98 20.78
N SER A 219 34.23 40.07 19.94
CA SER A 219 34.36 40.30 18.51
C SER A 219 32.98 40.23 17.84
N ARG A 220 32.76 41.12 16.86
CA ARG A 220 31.57 41.11 16.00
C ARG A 220 31.88 40.63 14.57
N LEU A 221 33.10 40.15 14.35
CA LEU A 221 33.54 39.59 13.07
C LEU A 221 33.01 38.16 12.92
N ARG A 222 32.82 37.70 11.69
CA ARG A 222 32.21 36.38 11.42
C ARG A 222 33.18 35.23 11.63
N LEU A 223 34.46 35.43 11.34
CA LEU A 223 35.49 34.40 11.48
C LEU A 223 36.67 34.94 12.31
N VAL A 224 36.94 34.32 13.44
CA VAL A 224 37.84 34.86 14.47
C VAL A 224 38.81 33.79 14.92
N GLY A 225 40.07 34.18 15.03
CA GLY A 225 41.18 33.30 15.35
C GLY A 225 41.71 33.56 16.75
N THR A 226 42.24 32.53 17.41
CA THR A 226 43.03 32.71 18.62
C THR A 226 44.02 31.54 18.81
N VAL A 227 44.85 31.63 19.84
CA VAL A 227 45.86 30.61 20.18
C VAL A 227 45.46 29.85 21.45
N PRO A 228 45.99 28.64 21.70
CA PRO A 228 45.48 27.76 22.75
C PRO A 228 45.62 28.34 24.16
N GLU A 229 46.59 29.23 24.37
CA GLU A 229 46.81 29.90 25.66
C GLU A 229 45.65 30.81 26.09
N ILE A 230 44.97 31.45 25.13
CA ILE A 230 43.79 32.28 25.42
C ILE A 230 42.62 31.40 25.85
N GLY A 231 42.54 30.19 25.27
CA GLY A 231 41.49 29.22 25.51
C GLY A 231 40.16 29.57 24.83
N ALA A 232 39.31 28.55 24.66
CA ALA A 232 37.94 28.75 24.21
C ALA A 232 37.08 29.35 25.34
N PRO A 233 36.16 30.28 25.05
CA PRO A 233 35.21 30.78 26.05
C PRO A 233 34.39 29.64 26.69
N THR A 234 34.41 29.55 28.02
CA THR A 234 33.78 28.44 28.76
C THR A 234 32.41 28.77 29.36
N GLY A 235 32.00 30.04 29.35
CA GLY A 235 30.72 30.48 29.93
C GLY A 235 29.49 30.10 29.09
N PRO A 236 28.32 29.88 29.72
CA PRO A 236 27.08 29.49 29.02
C PRO A 236 26.65 30.52 27.96
N ASP A 237 26.66 31.81 28.28
CA ASP A 237 26.29 32.89 27.34
C ASP A 237 27.24 33.01 26.13
N ALA A 238 28.50 32.59 26.29
CA ALA A 238 29.49 32.63 25.23
C ALA A 238 29.31 31.47 24.23
N ARG A 239 28.76 30.33 24.67
CA ARG A 239 28.56 29.16 23.81
C ARG A 239 27.37 29.30 22.87
N ASP A 240 26.37 30.10 23.22
CA ASP A 240 25.15 30.24 22.42
C ASP A 240 25.39 31.05 21.11
N GLY A 241 26.40 31.94 21.10
CA GLY A 241 26.73 32.79 19.94
C GLY A 241 27.97 32.38 19.13
N LEU A 242 28.77 31.41 19.60
CA LEU A 242 30.05 31.02 19.01
C LEU A 242 30.06 29.56 18.56
N ASP A 243 30.51 29.31 17.32
CA ASP A 243 30.87 27.97 16.84
C ASP A 243 32.39 27.79 16.99
N VAL A 244 32.82 26.93 17.93
CA VAL A 244 34.23 26.80 18.30
C VAL A 244 34.87 25.59 17.64
N PHE A 245 35.91 25.83 16.84
CA PHE A 245 36.80 24.84 16.24
C PHE A 245 38.15 24.89 16.94
N ASP A 246 38.33 24.06 17.97
CA ASP A 246 39.61 23.89 18.63
C ASP A 246 40.42 22.81 17.92
N LEU A 247 41.21 23.25 16.94
CA LEU A 247 42.04 22.40 16.08
C LEU A 247 43.38 22.05 16.73
N ALA A 248 43.78 22.78 17.77
CA ALA A 248 44.94 22.42 18.60
C ALA A 248 44.59 21.34 19.64
N GLY A 249 43.42 21.45 20.28
CA GLY A 249 42.92 20.51 21.30
C GLY A 249 42.05 19.37 20.76
N GLY A 250 41.61 19.45 19.49
CA GLY A 250 40.77 18.46 18.82
C GLY A 250 39.28 18.51 19.19
N ALA A 251 38.81 19.59 19.79
CA ALA A 251 37.39 19.77 20.13
C ALA A 251 36.66 20.51 18.99
N LEU A 252 35.79 19.78 18.29
CA LEU A 252 35.06 20.26 17.12
C LEU A 252 33.54 20.29 17.40
N PRO A 253 32.77 21.19 16.78
CA PRO A 253 31.31 21.18 16.89
C PRO A 253 30.72 19.91 16.27
N GLU A 254 29.67 19.37 16.87
CA GLU A 254 28.92 18.24 16.33
C GLU A 254 27.90 18.73 15.28
N GLY A 255 27.82 18.02 14.15
CA GLY A 255 26.79 18.25 13.13
C GLY A 255 27.24 17.81 11.73
N PRO A 256 26.29 17.44 10.85
CA PRO A 256 26.62 17.14 9.47
C PRO A 256 27.07 18.41 8.73
N ALA A 257 28.10 18.29 7.89
CA ALA A 257 28.48 19.36 6.98
C ALA A 257 27.40 19.59 5.91
N SER A 258 27.21 20.84 5.49
CA SER A 258 26.26 21.18 4.43
C SER A 258 26.64 20.50 3.11
N PRO A 259 25.66 20.26 2.22
CA PRO A 259 25.93 19.67 0.91
C PRO A 259 27.01 20.43 0.11
N LEU A 260 26.92 21.78 0.10
CA LEU A 260 27.93 22.62 -0.53
C LEU A 260 29.32 22.43 0.10
N ALA A 261 29.42 22.44 1.43
CA ALA A 261 30.72 22.25 2.10
C ALA A 261 31.36 20.89 1.78
N ARG A 262 30.56 19.82 1.71
CA ARG A 262 31.02 18.48 1.30
C ARG A 262 31.49 18.45 -0.14
N LEU A 263 30.86 19.21 -1.03
CA LEU A 263 31.28 19.33 -2.43
C LEU A 263 32.61 20.09 -2.54
N LEU A 264 32.73 21.22 -1.85
CA LEU A 264 33.93 22.07 -1.88
C LEU A 264 35.16 21.39 -1.28
N ASP A 265 34.98 20.51 -0.29
CA ASP A 265 36.06 19.67 0.23
C ASP A 265 36.64 18.73 -0.85
N ARG A 266 35.79 18.19 -1.74
CA ARG A 266 36.24 17.38 -2.89
C ARG A 266 36.96 18.19 -3.95
N VAL A 267 36.60 19.47 -4.11
CA VAL A 267 37.28 20.42 -5.01
C VAL A 267 38.67 20.75 -4.46
N GLY A 268 38.75 21.10 -3.18
CA GLY A 268 39.98 21.49 -2.50
C GLY A 268 40.46 22.91 -2.87
N PRO A 269 41.28 23.56 -2.01
CA PRO A 269 41.72 24.95 -2.23
C PRO A 269 42.50 25.15 -3.54
N ALA A 270 43.32 24.19 -3.97
CA ALA A 270 44.16 24.38 -5.15
C ALA A 270 43.37 24.47 -6.47
N ALA A 271 42.22 23.82 -6.57
CA ALA A 271 41.38 23.84 -7.77
C ALA A 271 40.26 24.89 -7.71
N SER A 272 40.08 25.58 -6.58
CA SER A 272 38.89 26.39 -6.32
C SER A 272 38.73 27.58 -7.27
N GLY A 273 39.82 28.21 -7.68
CA GLY A 273 39.78 29.35 -8.61
C GLY A 273 39.24 28.96 -9.99
N ALA A 274 39.72 27.85 -10.56
CA ALA A 274 39.21 27.32 -11.83
C ALA A 274 37.77 26.82 -11.67
N PHE A 275 37.49 26.11 -10.58
CA PHE A 275 36.15 25.61 -10.26
C PHE A 275 35.10 26.73 -10.18
N TRP A 276 35.38 27.83 -9.48
CA TRP A 276 34.45 28.94 -9.37
C TRP A 276 34.29 29.73 -10.67
N SER A 277 35.33 29.76 -11.52
CA SER A 277 35.20 30.30 -12.88
C SER A 277 34.21 29.48 -13.70
N TRP A 278 34.19 28.15 -13.56
CA TRP A 278 33.25 27.27 -14.24
C TRP A 278 31.85 27.33 -13.62
N ALA A 279 31.74 27.32 -12.29
CA ALA A 279 30.46 27.42 -11.60
C ALA A 279 29.70 28.71 -11.91
N ALA A 280 30.43 29.81 -12.19
CA ALA A 280 29.83 31.07 -12.62
C ALA A 280 29.10 30.97 -13.98
N GLU A 281 29.42 30.00 -14.84
CA GLU A 281 28.71 29.77 -16.11
C GLU A 281 27.31 29.20 -15.90
N TYR A 282 27.04 28.60 -14.73
CA TYR A 282 25.73 28.02 -14.37
C TYR A 282 24.91 28.90 -13.42
N ALA A 283 25.49 30.01 -12.95
CA ALA A 283 24.84 30.95 -12.04
C ALA A 283 23.88 31.88 -12.80
N GLU A 284 22.80 32.30 -12.15
CA GLU A 284 21.85 33.28 -12.68
C GLU A 284 22.37 34.73 -12.49
N GLY A 285 23.27 34.93 -11.53
CA GLY A 285 23.78 36.24 -11.10
C GLY A 285 22.96 36.87 -9.97
N THR A 286 21.96 36.15 -9.45
CA THR A 286 21.11 36.55 -8.32
C THR A 286 21.60 35.97 -6.99
N GLU A 287 22.62 35.10 -7.03
CA GLU A 287 23.17 34.40 -5.87
C GLU A 287 23.88 35.36 -4.93
N THR A 288 23.41 35.41 -3.68
CA THR A 288 23.94 36.34 -2.66
C THR A 288 24.48 35.60 -1.45
N ALA A 289 23.85 34.49 -1.06
CA ALA A 289 24.29 33.62 0.02
C ALA A 289 25.11 32.45 -0.52
N ALA A 290 25.94 31.82 0.32
CA ALA A 290 26.74 30.68 -0.09
C ALA A 290 25.88 29.52 -0.62
N GLU A 291 24.74 29.22 0.03
CA GLU A 291 23.88 28.10 -0.33
C GLU A 291 23.21 28.27 -1.70
N ASP A 292 23.03 29.51 -2.18
CA ASP A 292 22.50 29.78 -3.53
C ASP A 292 23.43 29.20 -4.62
N TRP A 293 24.72 29.10 -4.32
CA TRP A 293 25.73 28.55 -5.23
C TRP A 293 25.78 27.02 -5.26
N TYR A 294 25.01 26.32 -4.42
CA TYR A 294 25.10 24.85 -4.34
C TYR A 294 24.76 24.18 -5.68
N LEU A 295 23.64 24.54 -6.31
CA LEU A 295 23.21 23.90 -7.57
C LEU A 295 24.11 24.27 -8.76
N PRO A 296 24.52 25.55 -8.95
CA PRO A 296 25.57 25.90 -9.92
C PRO A 296 26.89 25.15 -9.69
N ALA A 297 27.30 24.99 -8.43
CA ALA A 297 28.50 24.25 -8.07
C ALA A 297 28.38 22.74 -8.38
N VAL A 298 27.21 22.12 -8.16
CA VAL A 298 26.97 20.71 -8.54
C VAL A 298 27.00 20.54 -10.06
N ALA A 299 26.44 21.48 -10.82
CA ALA A 299 26.50 21.47 -12.29
C ALA A 299 27.95 21.54 -12.80
N ALA A 300 28.75 22.47 -12.28
CA ALA A 300 30.18 22.57 -12.60
C ALA A 300 30.99 21.36 -12.14
N ALA A 301 30.61 20.74 -11.02
CA ALA A 301 31.24 19.51 -10.56
C ALA A 301 30.94 18.33 -11.51
N ALA A 302 29.72 18.25 -12.04
CA ALA A 302 29.36 17.23 -13.04
C ALA A 302 30.22 17.35 -14.30
N THR A 303 30.33 18.56 -14.87
CA THR A 303 31.11 18.81 -16.10
C THR A 303 32.62 18.77 -15.87
N GLY A 304 33.07 19.16 -14.68
CA GLY A 304 34.45 19.05 -14.22
C GLY A 304 34.89 17.64 -13.80
N SER A 305 34.04 16.63 -13.96
CA SER A 305 34.29 15.23 -13.53
C SER A 305 34.66 15.09 -12.05
N ILE A 306 34.15 15.99 -11.20
CA ILE A 306 34.29 15.91 -9.75
C ILE A 306 33.23 14.92 -9.24
N PRO A 307 33.60 13.94 -8.39
CA PRO A 307 32.65 12.95 -7.91
C PRO A 307 31.42 13.57 -7.25
N LEU A 308 30.24 13.18 -7.74
CA LEU A 308 28.94 13.54 -7.19
C LEU A 308 28.37 12.41 -6.34
N THR A 309 27.62 12.77 -5.31
CA THR A 309 26.89 11.86 -4.44
C THR A 309 25.44 11.74 -4.87
N GLY A 310 24.70 10.76 -4.32
CA GLY A 310 23.27 10.63 -4.57
C GLY A 310 22.47 11.88 -4.17
N ASP A 311 22.86 12.57 -3.10
CA ASP A 311 22.25 13.84 -2.66
C ASP A 311 22.46 14.95 -3.70
N ASP A 312 23.66 15.03 -4.27
CA ASP A 312 23.99 16.02 -5.31
C ASP A 312 23.12 15.77 -6.56
N LEU A 313 23.02 14.51 -7.00
CA LEU A 313 22.22 14.11 -8.15
C LEU A 313 20.72 14.35 -7.92
N ALA A 314 20.21 14.04 -6.73
CA ALA A 314 18.82 14.27 -6.36
C ALA A 314 18.44 15.76 -6.35
N ALA A 315 19.40 16.64 -6.03
CA ALA A 315 19.20 18.09 -6.02
C ALA A 315 19.32 18.72 -7.42
N VAL A 316 20.34 18.35 -8.20
CA VAL A 316 20.63 18.98 -9.49
C VAL A 316 19.67 18.55 -10.60
N ILE A 317 19.21 17.30 -10.62
CA ILE A 317 18.36 16.78 -11.70
C ILE A 317 17.02 17.54 -11.83
N PRO A 318 16.25 17.77 -10.74
CA PRO A 318 15.04 18.59 -10.81
C PRO A 318 15.34 20.05 -11.14
N TRP A 319 16.44 20.59 -10.62
CA TRP A 319 16.85 21.98 -10.88
C TRP A 319 17.18 22.23 -12.35
N LEU A 320 17.91 21.33 -13.02
CA LEU A 320 18.21 21.43 -14.45
C LEU A 320 16.95 21.54 -15.31
N ALA A 321 15.88 20.83 -14.93
CA ALA A 321 14.61 20.88 -15.66
C ALA A 321 13.85 22.21 -15.46
N ALA A 322 14.24 23.03 -14.47
CA ALA A 322 13.60 24.29 -14.13
C ALA A 322 14.51 25.53 -14.34
N ALA A 323 15.78 25.32 -14.72
CA ALA A 323 16.78 26.37 -14.90
C ALA A 323 16.59 27.09 -16.25
N GLU A 324 15.65 28.05 -16.31
CA GLU A 324 15.33 28.82 -17.52
C GLU A 324 16.43 29.81 -17.94
N HIS A 325 17.33 30.17 -17.02
CA HIS A 325 18.45 31.10 -17.29
C HIS A 325 19.60 30.45 -18.05
N LEU A 326 19.70 29.12 -18.01
CA LEU A 326 20.76 28.38 -18.70
C LEU A 326 20.44 28.28 -20.20
N ASP A 327 21.47 28.43 -21.02
CA ASP A 327 21.34 28.21 -22.45
C ASP A 327 21.25 26.71 -22.79
N ALA A 328 20.76 26.42 -24.00
CA ALA A 328 20.59 25.05 -24.45
C ALA A 328 21.90 24.21 -24.42
N PRO A 329 23.06 24.74 -24.87
CA PRO A 329 24.34 24.05 -24.74
C PRO A 329 24.69 23.64 -23.30
N ALA A 330 24.56 24.55 -22.32
CA ALA A 330 24.88 24.27 -20.93
C ALA A 330 23.96 23.19 -20.34
N LEU A 331 22.66 23.25 -20.62
CA LEU A 331 21.69 22.23 -20.19
C LEU A 331 22.03 20.85 -20.75
N ALA A 332 22.34 20.76 -22.05
CA ALA A 332 22.73 19.51 -22.69
C ALA A 332 24.04 18.95 -22.11
N GLU A 333 25.02 19.82 -21.88
CA GLU A 333 26.32 19.42 -21.35
C GLU A 333 26.20 18.82 -19.94
N VAL A 334 25.49 19.48 -19.02
CA VAL A 334 25.32 18.95 -17.67
C VAL A 334 24.50 17.65 -17.70
N ALA A 335 23.42 17.59 -18.48
CA ALA A 335 22.60 16.37 -18.60
C ALA A 335 23.42 15.17 -19.11
N ARG A 336 24.33 15.37 -20.08
CA ARG A 336 25.23 14.32 -20.59
C ARG A 336 26.22 13.82 -19.56
N HIS A 337 26.72 14.67 -18.68
CA HIS A 337 27.65 14.26 -17.62
C HIS A 337 26.92 13.62 -16.44
N VAL A 338 25.67 14.00 -16.20
CA VAL A 338 24.83 13.41 -15.14
C VAL A 338 24.33 12.03 -15.55
N TYR A 339 23.89 11.83 -16.79
CA TYR A 339 23.25 10.58 -17.24
C TYR A 339 24.03 9.28 -16.93
N PRO A 340 25.36 9.20 -17.12
CA PRO A 340 26.12 7.98 -16.83
C PRO A 340 26.30 7.67 -15.34
N LEU A 341 25.98 8.60 -14.43
CA LEU A 341 26.33 8.49 -13.00
C LEU A 341 25.38 7.61 -12.19
N GLY A 342 24.30 7.11 -12.77
CA GLY A 342 23.50 6.10 -12.08
C GLY A 342 22.34 5.54 -12.88
N PRO A 343 21.74 4.46 -12.39
CA PRO A 343 20.32 4.24 -12.64
C PRO A 343 19.52 5.32 -11.90
N PHE A 344 18.60 5.96 -12.59
CA PHE A 344 17.74 7.00 -12.01
C PHE A 344 16.32 6.49 -11.79
N SER A 345 15.60 7.13 -10.87
CA SER A 345 14.15 6.92 -10.78
C SER A 345 13.45 7.40 -12.06
N ASP A 346 12.24 6.92 -12.32
CA ASP A 346 11.44 7.40 -13.45
C ASP A 346 11.21 8.93 -13.40
N GLU A 347 11.07 9.50 -12.21
CA GLU A 347 10.90 10.96 -12.04
C GLU A 347 12.18 11.72 -12.40
N GLN A 348 13.33 11.25 -11.93
CA GLN A 348 14.63 11.82 -12.27
C GLN A 348 14.91 11.69 -13.78
N SER A 349 14.63 10.53 -14.37
CA SER A 349 14.78 10.30 -15.81
C SER A 349 13.89 11.24 -16.62
N ARG A 350 12.64 11.48 -16.21
CA ARG A 350 11.75 12.46 -16.86
C ARG A 350 12.28 13.89 -16.74
N SER A 351 12.87 14.27 -15.61
CA SER A 351 13.52 15.58 -15.45
C SER A 351 14.72 15.72 -16.36
N LEU A 352 15.56 14.69 -16.48
CA LEU A 352 16.65 14.64 -17.44
C LEU A 352 16.17 14.71 -18.89
N VAL A 353 15.06 14.04 -19.24
CA VAL A 353 14.44 14.17 -20.58
C VAL A 353 14.04 15.61 -20.85
N ARG A 354 13.43 16.31 -19.88
CA ARG A 354 13.07 17.73 -20.04
C ARG A 354 14.31 18.60 -20.24
N ALA A 355 15.34 18.42 -19.43
CA ALA A 355 16.60 19.16 -19.54
C ALA A 355 17.29 18.89 -20.89
N ALA A 356 17.43 17.63 -21.30
CA ALA A 356 18.03 17.24 -22.58
C ALA A 356 17.22 17.74 -23.79
N THR A 357 15.89 17.76 -23.68
CA THR A 357 15.01 18.32 -24.71
C THR A 357 15.19 19.84 -24.84
N ALA A 358 15.23 20.56 -23.71
CA ALA A 358 15.50 22.00 -23.69
C ALA A 358 16.91 22.32 -24.23
N GLY A 359 17.88 21.43 -23.95
CA GLY A 359 19.24 21.50 -24.48
C GLY A 359 19.39 21.11 -25.96
N GLY A 360 18.35 20.58 -26.60
CA GLY A 360 18.38 20.13 -27.99
C GLY A 360 19.18 18.84 -28.22
N ASP A 361 19.46 18.06 -27.18
CA ASP A 361 20.24 16.83 -27.26
C ASP A 361 19.37 15.62 -27.59
N ARG A 362 19.11 15.42 -28.89
CA ARG A 362 18.21 14.36 -29.37
C ARG A 362 18.67 12.95 -29.01
N GLU A 363 19.98 12.69 -29.09
CA GLU A 363 20.54 11.38 -28.79
C GLU A 363 20.33 11.01 -27.31
N LEU A 364 20.60 11.94 -26.39
CA LEU A 364 20.37 11.69 -24.96
C LEU A 364 18.87 11.53 -24.63
N VAL A 365 18.00 12.31 -25.27
CA VAL A 365 16.55 12.16 -25.13
C VAL A 365 16.09 10.76 -25.55
N GLU A 366 16.60 10.24 -26.67
CA GLU A 366 16.27 8.90 -27.17
C GLU A 366 16.75 7.80 -26.20
N HIS A 367 17.97 7.91 -25.65
CA HIS A 367 18.48 6.98 -24.64
C HIS A 367 17.62 6.99 -23.37
N LEU A 368 17.35 8.16 -22.80
CA LEU A 368 16.53 8.30 -21.59
C LEU A 368 15.09 7.81 -21.79
N GLN A 369 14.51 8.04 -22.97
CA GLN A 369 13.17 7.54 -23.31
C GLN A 369 13.15 6.01 -23.44
N THR A 370 14.23 5.43 -23.96
CA THR A 370 14.41 3.98 -24.03
C THR A 370 14.49 3.37 -22.63
N ASP A 371 15.27 3.97 -21.73
CA ASP A 371 15.39 3.52 -20.34
C ASP A 371 14.05 3.61 -19.58
N LEU A 372 13.31 4.71 -19.78
CA LEU A 372 11.96 4.88 -19.22
C LEU A 372 10.99 3.83 -19.73
N LEU A 373 11.04 3.52 -21.03
CA LEU A 373 10.19 2.49 -21.63
C LEU A 373 10.55 1.09 -21.11
N ASP A 374 11.83 0.78 -20.95
CA ASP A 374 12.26 -0.51 -20.37
C ASP A 374 11.79 -0.65 -18.91
N SER A 375 11.94 0.42 -18.11
CA SER A 375 11.42 0.49 -16.74
C SER A 375 9.90 0.25 -16.71
N GLU A 376 9.13 0.94 -17.55
CA GLU A 376 7.68 0.77 -17.65
C GLU A 376 7.30 -0.67 -18.00
N LEU A 377 7.88 -1.22 -19.06
CA LEU A 377 7.61 -2.59 -19.52
C LEU A 377 7.92 -3.63 -18.45
N ARG A 378 9.05 -3.49 -17.73
CA ARG A 378 9.42 -4.41 -16.64
C ARG A 378 8.45 -4.32 -15.46
N ARG A 379 7.98 -3.13 -15.09
CA ARG A 379 6.98 -2.96 -14.01
C ARG A 379 5.63 -3.57 -14.40
N HIS A 380 5.20 -3.42 -15.65
CA HIS A 380 4.01 -4.11 -16.17
C HIS A 380 4.20 -5.63 -16.18
N MET A 381 5.36 -6.12 -16.62
CA MET A 381 5.70 -7.54 -16.62
C MET A 381 5.65 -8.15 -15.21
N ALA A 382 6.22 -7.46 -14.21
CA ALA A 382 6.20 -7.86 -12.81
C ALA A 382 4.77 -7.80 -12.20
N GLY A 383 3.86 -7.05 -12.82
CA GLY A 383 2.50 -6.89 -12.34
C GLY A 383 2.42 -5.95 -11.14
N GLU A 384 3.12 -4.82 -11.17
CA GLU A 384 2.97 -3.82 -10.12
C GLU A 384 1.53 -3.25 -10.09
N PRO A 385 0.95 -2.98 -8.92
CA PRO A 385 -0.38 -2.40 -8.80
C PRO A 385 -0.36 -0.89 -9.09
N GLY A 386 -1.46 -0.36 -9.62
CA GLY A 386 -1.63 1.09 -9.82
C GLY A 386 -0.93 1.70 -11.04
N LEU A 387 -0.38 0.85 -11.93
CA LEU A 387 0.18 1.31 -13.20
C LEU A 387 -0.94 1.84 -14.12
N SER A 388 -0.66 2.95 -14.80
CA SER A 388 -1.56 3.47 -15.83
C SER A 388 -1.50 2.58 -17.08
N PRO A 389 -2.60 2.45 -17.85
CA PRO A 389 -2.55 1.77 -19.14
C PRO A 389 -1.62 2.53 -20.10
N PRO A 390 -0.91 1.84 -21.00
CA PRO A 390 -0.08 2.51 -21.98
C PRO A 390 -0.92 3.35 -22.92
N VAL A 391 -0.33 4.43 -23.41
CA VAL A 391 -0.92 5.29 -24.43
C VAL A 391 -0.43 4.82 -25.79
N ALA A 392 -1.32 4.80 -26.79
CA ALA A 392 -0.95 4.45 -28.16
C ALA A 392 0.14 5.38 -28.69
N PHE A 393 1.17 4.80 -29.31
CA PHE A 393 2.25 5.56 -29.92
C PHE A 393 1.75 6.32 -31.16
N THR A 394 2.08 7.60 -31.25
CA THR A 394 1.76 8.46 -32.40
C THR A 394 2.88 8.51 -33.44
N ASP A 395 4.05 7.96 -33.11
CA ASP A 395 5.29 8.02 -33.88
C ASP A 395 5.73 6.60 -34.24
N ASP A 396 5.87 6.33 -35.54
CA ASP A 396 6.16 5.01 -36.07
C ASP A 396 7.54 4.50 -35.62
N GLU A 397 8.56 5.37 -35.51
CA GLU A 397 9.90 4.95 -35.07
C GLU A 397 9.90 4.49 -33.61
N ARG A 398 9.18 5.23 -32.74
CA ARG A 398 9.00 4.85 -31.33
C ARG A 398 8.17 3.59 -31.17
N ALA A 399 7.13 3.42 -32.00
CA ALA A 399 6.33 2.20 -32.01
C ALA A 399 7.16 0.98 -32.42
N GLU A 400 8.03 1.10 -33.43
CA GLU A 400 8.95 0.04 -33.84
C GLU A 400 9.97 -0.30 -32.74
N HIS A 401 10.55 0.71 -32.09
CA HIS A 401 11.46 0.51 -30.97
C HIS A 401 10.77 -0.21 -29.81
N ALA A 402 9.58 0.26 -29.41
CA ALA A 402 8.80 -0.37 -28.35
C ALA A 402 8.42 -1.82 -28.67
N LEU A 403 8.02 -2.08 -29.93
CA LEU A 403 7.75 -3.43 -30.40
C LEU A 403 9.00 -4.31 -30.32
N GLY A 404 10.17 -3.79 -30.72
CA GLY A 404 11.46 -4.47 -30.58
C GLY A 404 11.75 -4.86 -29.13
N ARG A 405 11.50 -3.95 -28.17
CA ARG A 405 11.73 -4.23 -26.75
C ARG A 405 10.73 -5.23 -26.16
N VAL A 406 9.45 -5.11 -26.50
CA VAL A 406 8.41 -6.10 -26.14
C VAL A 406 8.81 -7.49 -26.62
N ARG A 407 9.31 -7.62 -27.87
CA ARG A 407 9.78 -8.92 -28.41
C ARG A 407 10.96 -9.48 -27.63
N SER A 408 11.92 -8.64 -27.23
CA SER A 408 13.04 -9.05 -26.37
C SER A 408 12.54 -9.56 -25.01
N LEU A 409 11.67 -8.81 -24.35
CA LEU A 409 11.13 -9.18 -23.03
C LEU A 409 10.25 -10.45 -23.11
N LEU A 410 9.49 -10.65 -24.19
CA LEU A 410 8.73 -11.88 -24.43
C LEU A 410 9.63 -13.11 -24.67
N ALA A 411 10.85 -12.90 -25.16
CA ALA A 411 11.86 -13.96 -25.27
C ALA A 411 12.54 -14.24 -23.92
N GLU A 412 12.79 -13.20 -23.11
CA GLU A 412 13.32 -13.33 -21.74
C GLU A 412 12.32 -14.04 -20.80
N ALA A 413 11.02 -13.77 -20.94
CA ALA A 413 9.94 -14.33 -20.13
C ALA A 413 9.56 -15.79 -20.48
N ASP A 414 10.44 -16.57 -21.11
CA ASP A 414 10.12 -17.88 -21.72
C ASP A 414 9.51 -18.90 -20.76
N ALA A 415 9.85 -18.84 -19.46
CA ALA A 415 9.31 -19.73 -18.44
C ALA A 415 8.10 -19.16 -17.67
N GLU A 416 7.79 -17.87 -17.82
CA GLU A 416 6.81 -17.15 -16.98
C GLU A 416 5.59 -16.70 -17.80
N HIS A 417 4.59 -17.59 -17.88
CA HIS A 417 3.34 -17.31 -18.60
C HIS A 417 2.59 -16.06 -18.10
N ALA A 418 2.74 -15.68 -16.83
CA ALA A 418 2.17 -14.46 -16.26
C ALA A 418 2.79 -13.19 -16.87
N ALA A 419 4.12 -13.13 -16.94
CA ALA A 419 4.87 -12.06 -17.58
C ALA A 419 4.50 -11.92 -19.06
N ALA A 420 4.45 -13.04 -19.80
CA ALA A 420 4.05 -13.05 -21.20
C ALA A 420 2.60 -12.58 -21.42
N THR A 421 1.67 -12.95 -20.53
CA THR A 421 0.27 -12.49 -20.57
C THR A 421 0.20 -10.97 -20.44
N ARG A 422 0.90 -10.40 -19.45
CA ARG A 422 0.91 -8.95 -19.19
C ARG A 422 1.55 -8.16 -20.32
N LEU A 423 2.64 -8.65 -20.90
CA LEU A 423 3.30 -8.02 -22.05
C LEU A 423 2.41 -8.02 -23.30
N LEU A 424 1.66 -9.10 -23.58
CA LEU A 424 0.71 -9.11 -24.70
C LEU A 424 -0.46 -8.15 -24.50
N LEU A 425 -0.98 -8.04 -23.27
CA LEU A 425 -2.03 -7.08 -22.93
C LEU A 425 -1.54 -5.63 -23.00
N TRP A 426 -0.31 -5.38 -22.55
CA TRP A 426 0.31 -4.06 -22.68
C TRP A 426 0.49 -3.70 -24.16
N ALA A 427 0.99 -4.62 -24.99
CA ALA A 427 1.14 -4.40 -26.43
C ALA A 427 -0.21 -4.12 -27.13
N ASP A 428 -1.29 -4.81 -26.73
CA ASP A 428 -2.64 -4.52 -27.24
C ASP A 428 -3.13 -3.13 -26.85
N ALA A 429 -2.94 -2.75 -25.59
CA ALA A 429 -3.33 -1.43 -25.10
C ALA A 429 -2.52 -0.29 -25.76
N ALA A 430 -1.27 -0.56 -26.14
CA ALA A 430 -0.39 0.36 -26.86
C ALA A 430 -0.60 0.37 -28.40
N ASP A 431 -1.55 -0.41 -28.92
CA ASP A 431 -1.80 -0.65 -30.37
C ASP A 431 -0.57 -1.15 -31.16
N LEU A 432 0.29 -1.95 -30.50
CA LEU A 432 1.47 -2.54 -31.13
C LEU A 432 1.13 -3.86 -31.82
N ARG A 433 1.35 -3.92 -33.14
CA ARG A 433 1.01 -5.08 -33.98
C ARG A 433 2.14 -6.09 -34.07
N LEU A 434 2.11 -7.09 -33.20
CA LEU A 434 2.98 -8.26 -33.27
C LEU A 434 2.65 -9.15 -34.49
N PRO A 435 3.65 -9.77 -35.15
CA PRO A 435 3.42 -10.72 -36.24
C PRO A 435 2.55 -11.90 -35.78
N ARG A 436 1.57 -12.32 -36.61
CA ARG A 436 0.62 -13.40 -36.26
C ARG A 436 1.29 -14.69 -35.78
N ARG A 437 2.44 -15.05 -36.36
CA ARG A 437 3.20 -16.25 -35.96
C ARG A 437 3.79 -16.13 -34.55
N GLU A 438 4.28 -14.95 -34.18
CA GLU A 438 4.85 -14.69 -32.84
C GLU A 438 3.78 -14.65 -31.77
N VAL A 439 2.61 -14.05 -32.09
CA VAL A 439 1.43 -14.08 -31.23
C VAL A 439 1.00 -15.52 -30.98
N ALA A 440 0.85 -16.33 -32.04
CA ALA A 440 0.45 -17.73 -31.90
C ALA A 440 1.44 -18.53 -31.04
N ALA A 441 2.75 -18.38 -31.26
CA ALA A 441 3.77 -19.06 -30.47
C ALA A 441 3.75 -18.63 -28.99
N THR A 442 3.56 -17.33 -28.73
CA THR A 442 3.48 -16.81 -27.36
C THR A 442 2.19 -17.25 -26.66
N CYS A 443 1.05 -17.18 -27.32
CA CYS A 443 -0.22 -17.71 -26.82
C CYS A 443 -0.13 -19.21 -26.52
N ARG A 444 0.58 -19.98 -27.36
CA ARG A 444 0.84 -21.40 -27.12
C ARG A 444 1.67 -21.63 -25.87
N ARG A 445 2.77 -20.89 -25.69
CA ARG A 445 3.58 -20.94 -24.45
C ARG A 445 2.77 -20.59 -23.21
N ILE A 446 1.92 -19.55 -23.27
CA ILE A 446 1.05 -19.18 -22.15
C ILE A 446 0.08 -20.32 -21.82
N ALA A 447 -0.54 -20.93 -22.83
CA ALA A 447 -1.44 -22.07 -22.64
C ALA A 447 -0.71 -23.28 -22.03
N ASP A 448 0.44 -23.68 -22.57
CA ASP A 448 1.23 -24.81 -22.08
C ASP A 448 1.71 -24.56 -20.62
N GLY A 449 2.17 -23.34 -20.31
CA GLY A 449 2.57 -22.94 -18.96
C GLY A 449 1.40 -22.92 -17.97
N LEU A 450 0.23 -22.45 -18.40
CA LEU A 450 -1.00 -22.49 -17.60
C LEU A 450 -1.40 -23.92 -17.28
N LEU A 451 -1.40 -24.82 -18.27
CA LEU A 451 -1.75 -26.23 -18.09
C LEU A 451 -0.71 -26.99 -17.23
N GLY A 452 0.58 -26.71 -17.43
CA GLY A 452 1.66 -27.29 -16.63
C GLY A 452 1.64 -26.87 -15.16
N GLY A 453 1.09 -25.70 -14.85
CA GLY A 453 1.00 -25.14 -13.50
C GLY A 453 -0.26 -25.48 -12.72
N LEU A 454 -1.26 -26.16 -13.31
CA LEU A 454 -2.60 -26.32 -12.68
C LEU A 454 -2.59 -26.97 -11.30
N THR A 455 -1.63 -27.84 -11.00
CA THR A 455 -1.52 -28.54 -9.71
C THR A 455 -0.67 -27.83 -8.67
N THR A 456 0.16 -26.87 -9.10
CA THR A 456 1.15 -26.18 -8.25
C THR A 456 0.89 -24.68 -8.13
N ARG A 457 -0.01 -24.14 -8.93
CA ARG A 457 -0.35 -22.71 -8.97
C ARG A 457 -1.24 -22.34 -7.77
N PRO A 458 -0.80 -21.41 -6.90
CA PRO A 458 -1.70 -20.78 -5.95
C PRO A 458 -2.75 -19.94 -6.69
N ALA A 459 -3.97 -19.86 -6.14
CA ALA A 459 -5.02 -19.03 -6.73
C ALA A 459 -4.57 -17.56 -6.77
N ASP A 460 -4.48 -16.99 -7.98
CA ASP A 460 -4.13 -15.58 -8.22
C ASP A 460 -5.29 -14.91 -8.98
N PRO A 461 -6.22 -14.26 -8.26
CA PRO A 461 -7.38 -13.62 -8.87
C PRO A 461 -7.03 -12.53 -9.90
N ARG A 462 -5.85 -11.91 -9.78
CA ARG A 462 -5.39 -10.87 -10.70
C ARG A 462 -4.95 -11.50 -12.02
N LEU A 463 -4.10 -12.51 -11.96
CA LEU A 463 -3.69 -13.24 -13.17
C LEU A 463 -4.89 -13.92 -13.85
N ASP A 464 -5.88 -14.40 -13.09
CA ASP A 464 -7.12 -14.96 -13.65
C ASP A 464 -7.97 -13.91 -14.39
N ALA A 465 -7.94 -12.65 -13.94
CA ALA A 465 -8.59 -11.55 -14.65
C ALA A 465 -7.80 -11.15 -15.91
N GLU A 466 -6.47 -11.09 -15.83
CA GLU A 466 -5.57 -10.82 -16.96
C GLU A 466 -5.71 -11.89 -18.06
N LEU A 467 -5.79 -13.18 -17.69
CA LEU A 467 -6.02 -14.27 -18.65
C LEU A 467 -7.39 -14.19 -19.34
N ARG A 468 -8.43 -13.79 -18.61
CA ARG A 468 -9.76 -13.55 -19.19
C ARG A 468 -9.73 -12.38 -20.18
N GLN A 469 -9.09 -11.28 -19.81
CA GLN A 469 -8.90 -10.14 -20.70
C GLN A 469 -8.14 -10.54 -21.97
N LEU A 470 -7.10 -11.38 -21.84
CA LEU A 470 -6.35 -11.89 -22.99
C LEU A 470 -7.24 -12.78 -23.88
N ALA A 471 -8.05 -13.65 -23.28
CA ALA A 471 -8.99 -14.50 -24.00
C ALA A 471 -10.06 -13.69 -24.75
N ASP A 472 -10.57 -12.61 -24.16
CA ASP A 472 -11.53 -11.72 -24.81
C ASP A 472 -10.89 -10.93 -25.96
N ALA A 473 -9.68 -10.39 -25.74
CA ALA A 473 -8.97 -9.58 -26.72
C ALA A 473 -8.43 -10.40 -27.91
N ARG A 474 -8.02 -11.65 -27.69
CA ARG A 474 -7.31 -12.46 -28.70
C ARG A 474 -7.92 -13.85 -28.87
N SER A 475 -8.62 -14.05 -29.99
CA SER A 475 -9.10 -15.38 -30.41
C SER A 475 -7.98 -16.40 -30.61
N GLU A 476 -6.77 -15.95 -30.98
CA GLU A 476 -5.61 -16.83 -31.13
C GLU A 476 -5.19 -17.47 -29.79
N PHE A 477 -5.36 -16.78 -28.65
CA PHE A 477 -5.11 -17.39 -27.34
C PHE A 477 -6.07 -18.55 -27.07
N ARG A 478 -7.37 -18.35 -27.31
CA ARG A 478 -8.37 -19.41 -27.14
C ARG A 478 -8.09 -20.60 -28.05
N ARG A 479 -7.73 -20.34 -29.31
CA ARG A 479 -7.34 -21.38 -30.27
C ARG A 479 -6.13 -22.20 -29.79
N GLN A 480 -5.07 -21.53 -29.34
CA GLN A 480 -3.87 -22.23 -28.87
C GLN A 480 -4.12 -22.98 -27.55
N LEU A 481 -4.99 -22.47 -26.68
CA LEU A 481 -5.43 -23.17 -25.47
C LEU A 481 -6.21 -24.45 -25.80
N VAL A 482 -7.11 -24.42 -26.78
CA VAL A 482 -7.83 -25.61 -27.25
C VAL A 482 -6.86 -26.63 -27.85
N LEU A 483 -5.90 -26.20 -28.68
CA LEU A 483 -4.87 -27.09 -29.23
C LEU A 483 -4.02 -27.73 -28.12
N ALA A 484 -3.57 -26.96 -27.13
CA ALA A 484 -2.80 -27.47 -26.00
C ALA A 484 -3.61 -28.46 -25.14
N LEU A 485 -4.92 -28.20 -24.96
CA LEU A 485 -5.83 -29.13 -24.31
C LEU A 485 -6.04 -30.42 -25.12
N ALA A 486 -6.07 -30.35 -26.45
CA ALA A 486 -6.32 -31.49 -27.34
C ALA A 486 -5.08 -32.37 -27.59
N GLU A 487 -3.87 -31.79 -27.66
CA GLU A 487 -2.62 -32.49 -28.02
C GLU A 487 -1.98 -33.30 -26.86
N GLY A 488 -2.64 -33.38 -25.69
CA GLY A 488 -2.15 -34.16 -24.55
C GLY A 488 -2.17 -35.68 -24.77
N PRO A 489 -1.48 -36.47 -23.91
CA PRO A 489 -1.55 -37.94 -23.97
C PRO A 489 -3.00 -38.44 -23.85
N PRO A 490 -3.33 -39.64 -24.36
CA PRO A 490 -4.67 -40.20 -24.22
C PRO A 490 -5.08 -40.26 -22.76
N ARG A 491 -6.19 -39.58 -22.44
CA ARG A 491 -6.61 -39.30 -21.08
C ARG A 491 -7.69 -40.28 -20.62
N PRO A 492 -7.70 -40.65 -19.33
CA PRO A 492 -8.83 -41.40 -18.79
C PRO A 492 -10.11 -40.56 -18.84
N PRO A 493 -11.29 -41.20 -18.92
CA PRO A 493 -12.59 -40.51 -18.90
C PRO A 493 -12.70 -39.55 -17.71
N GLY A 494 -13.14 -38.32 -17.96
CA GLY A 494 -13.33 -37.28 -16.93
C GLY A 494 -12.10 -36.42 -16.62
N HIS A 495 -10.91 -36.74 -17.14
CA HIS A 495 -9.72 -35.90 -16.92
C HIS A 495 -9.83 -34.51 -17.57
N SER A 496 -10.44 -34.42 -18.76
CA SER A 496 -10.69 -33.12 -19.42
C SER A 496 -11.57 -32.21 -18.58
N ALA A 497 -12.59 -32.75 -17.90
CA ALA A 497 -13.43 -31.98 -16.99
C ALA A 497 -12.64 -31.45 -15.79
N GLN A 498 -11.73 -32.26 -15.22
CA GLN A 498 -10.88 -31.82 -14.10
C GLN A 498 -9.94 -30.68 -14.49
N LEU A 499 -9.29 -30.78 -15.66
CA LEU A 499 -8.44 -29.71 -16.17
C LEU A 499 -9.23 -28.43 -16.43
N LEU A 500 -10.39 -28.56 -17.08
CA LEU A 500 -11.26 -27.43 -17.40
C LEU A 500 -11.87 -26.80 -16.14
N ALA A 501 -12.13 -27.58 -15.08
CA ALA A 501 -12.58 -27.10 -13.78
C ALA A 501 -11.50 -26.29 -13.05
N ALA A 502 -10.23 -26.69 -13.19
CA ALA A 502 -9.07 -26.00 -12.61
C ALA A 502 -8.69 -24.70 -13.34
N LEU A 503 -9.10 -24.54 -14.60
CA LEU A 503 -8.88 -23.29 -15.35
C LEU A 503 -9.81 -22.16 -14.86
N PRO A 504 -9.39 -20.89 -14.99
CA PRO A 504 -10.26 -19.74 -14.77
C PRO A 504 -11.54 -19.81 -15.63
N GLU A 505 -12.67 -19.39 -15.06
CA GLU A 505 -13.94 -19.37 -15.78
C GLU A 505 -13.89 -18.35 -16.93
N GLY A 506 -14.50 -18.69 -18.07
CA GLY A 506 -14.65 -17.76 -19.21
C GLY A 506 -13.47 -17.69 -20.19
N LEU A 507 -12.42 -18.51 -20.04
CA LEU A 507 -11.30 -18.52 -21.00
C LEU A 507 -11.68 -19.10 -22.38
N LEU A 508 -12.68 -19.97 -22.44
CA LEU A 508 -13.13 -20.67 -23.64
C LEU A 508 -14.63 -20.48 -23.83
N THR A 509 -15.05 -20.32 -25.08
CA THR A 509 -16.45 -20.22 -25.49
C THR A 509 -16.93 -21.51 -26.14
N GLU A 510 -18.25 -21.65 -26.29
CA GLU A 510 -18.86 -22.77 -27.02
C GLU A 510 -18.36 -22.88 -28.47
N ALA A 511 -18.16 -21.74 -29.13
CA ALA A 511 -17.66 -21.70 -30.50
C ALA A 511 -16.21 -22.23 -30.61
N ASP A 512 -15.40 -22.10 -29.57
CA ASP A 512 -14.01 -22.59 -29.57
C ASP A 512 -13.94 -24.12 -29.42
N LEU A 513 -15.00 -24.76 -28.89
CA LEU A 513 -15.00 -26.18 -28.50
C LEU A 513 -15.85 -27.07 -29.41
N VAL A 514 -16.59 -26.50 -30.38
CA VAL A 514 -17.53 -27.24 -31.24
C VAL A 514 -16.87 -28.40 -32.01
N ASP A 515 -15.61 -28.22 -32.43
CA ASP A 515 -14.84 -29.24 -33.18
C ASP A 515 -14.15 -30.27 -32.25
N HIS A 516 -14.31 -30.14 -30.92
CA HIS A 516 -13.68 -30.99 -29.91
C HIS A 516 -14.71 -31.53 -28.91
N PRO A 517 -15.52 -32.56 -29.29
CA PRO A 517 -16.62 -33.07 -28.46
C PRO A 517 -16.21 -33.48 -27.04
N GLU A 518 -15.04 -34.10 -26.85
CA GLU A 518 -14.55 -34.50 -25.52
C GLU A 518 -14.22 -33.31 -24.61
N LEU A 519 -13.65 -32.24 -25.17
CA LEU A 519 -13.38 -31.01 -24.42
C LEU A 519 -14.66 -30.24 -24.15
N TRP A 520 -15.60 -30.25 -25.10
CA TRP A 520 -16.89 -29.62 -24.94
C TRP A 520 -17.74 -30.29 -23.85
N GLU A 521 -17.80 -31.62 -23.85
CA GLU A 521 -18.36 -32.39 -22.75
C GLU A 521 -17.69 -32.04 -21.42
N GLY A 522 -16.35 -32.04 -21.39
CA GLY A 522 -15.57 -31.71 -20.20
C GLY A 522 -15.90 -30.32 -19.64
N GLN A 523 -16.08 -29.32 -20.52
CA GLN A 523 -16.41 -27.94 -20.14
C GLN A 523 -17.82 -27.85 -19.53
N LEU A 524 -18.80 -28.56 -20.10
CA LEU A 524 -20.15 -28.62 -19.55
C LEU A 524 -20.15 -29.28 -18.16
N ILE A 525 -19.39 -30.36 -17.97
CA ILE A 525 -19.23 -31.01 -16.65
C ILE A 525 -18.55 -30.08 -15.65
N ALA A 526 -17.45 -29.42 -16.02
CA ALA A 526 -16.75 -28.45 -15.17
C ALA A 526 -17.66 -27.28 -14.77
N THR A 527 -18.48 -26.80 -15.69
CA THR A 527 -19.48 -25.74 -15.42
C THR A 527 -20.53 -26.24 -14.42
N ALA A 528 -20.99 -27.48 -14.56
CA ALA A 528 -21.95 -28.11 -13.67
C ALA A 528 -21.39 -28.38 -12.25
N GLU A 529 -20.07 -28.57 -12.13
CA GLU A 529 -19.38 -28.60 -10.84
C GLU A 529 -19.38 -27.24 -10.15
N ARG A 530 -19.03 -26.16 -10.88
CA ARG A 530 -19.04 -24.77 -10.38
C ARG A 530 -20.43 -24.25 -10.07
N GLN A 531 -21.45 -24.70 -10.82
CA GLN A 531 -22.83 -24.23 -10.71
C GLN A 531 -23.80 -25.40 -10.38
N PRO A 532 -23.83 -25.90 -9.13
CA PRO A 532 -24.63 -27.07 -8.76
C PRO A 532 -26.14 -26.95 -9.01
N ALA A 533 -26.66 -25.72 -9.04
CA ALA A 533 -28.06 -25.44 -9.28
C ALA A 533 -28.50 -25.72 -10.73
N ASP A 534 -27.58 -25.62 -11.71
CA ASP A 534 -27.89 -25.75 -13.14
C ASP A 534 -27.52 -27.13 -13.73
N ARG A 535 -27.08 -28.09 -12.90
CA ARG A 535 -26.73 -29.45 -13.33
C ARG A 535 -27.82 -30.13 -14.16
N ALA A 536 -29.09 -29.93 -13.79
CA ALA A 536 -30.22 -30.46 -14.53
C ALA A 536 -30.43 -29.79 -15.90
N GLY A 537 -30.07 -28.50 -16.03
CA GLY A 537 -30.11 -27.75 -17.28
C GLY A 537 -28.98 -28.12 -18.24
N LEU A 538 -27.80 -28.45 -17.70
CA LEU A 538 -26.61 -28.82 -18.48
C LEU A 538 -26.60 -30.28 -18.95
N LEU A 539 -27.27 -31.20 -18.23
CA LEU A 539 -27.29 -32.63 -18.57
C LEU A 539 -27.77 -32.94 -20.01
N PRO A 540 -28.87 -32.36 -20.53
CA PRO A 540 -29.28 -32.58 -21.92
C PRO A 540 -28.20 -32.19 -22.92
N ARG A 541 -27.50 -31.07 -22.69
CA ARG A 541 -26.39 -30.62 -23.56
C ARG A 541 -25.24 -31.62 -23.54
N VAL A 542 -24.88 -32.16 -22.37
CA VAL A 542 -23.85 -33.20 -22.27
C VAL A 542 -24.25 -34.46 -23.07
N LEU A 543 -25.52 -34.85 -23.04
CA LEU A 543 -26.01 -35.99 -23.80
C LEU A 543 -26.05 -35.73 -25.32
N GLU A 544 -26.39 -34.50 -25.74
CA GLU A 544 -26.33 -34.07 -27.14
C GLU A 544 -24.91 -34.19 -27.69
N VAL A 545 -23.90 -33.79 -26.91
CA VAL A 545 -22.48 -33.88 -27.30
C VAL A 545 -22.01 -35.33 -27.42
N ARG A 546 -22.44 -36.22 -26.52
CA ARG A 546 -22.09 -37.64 -26.57
C ARG A 546 -22.74 -38.38 -27.74
N GLY A 547 -23.97 -38.03 -28.11
CA GLY A 547 -24.67 -38.66 -29.25
C GLY A 547 -25.08 -40.12 -29.07
N ASP A 548 -24.75 -40.77 -27.95
CA ASP A 548 -24.94 -42.22 -27.73
C ASP A 548 -26.39 -42.66 -27.48
N GLY A 549 -27.31 -41.72 -27.24
CA GLY A 549 -28.73 -42.02 -26.97
C GLY A 549 -29.00 -42.81 -25.67
N GLU A 550 -28.00 -42.91 -24.80
CA GLU A 550 -28.04 -43.58 -23.51
C GLU A 550 -27.55 -42.66 -22.38
N LEU A 551 -28.19 -42.73 -21.21
CA LEU A 551 -27.77 -42.07 -19.99
C LEU A 551 -27.03 -43.06 -19.08
N PRO A 552 -25.69 -42.99 -19.01
CA PRO A 552 -24.94 -43.85 -18.12
C PRO A 552 -24.98 -43.31 -16.68
N GLY A 553 -25.11 -44.20 -15.70
CA GLY A 553 -25.10 -43.83 -14.29
C GLY A 553 -23.77 -43.27 -13.82
N SER A 554 -22.66 -43.50 -14.55
CA SER A 554 -21.38 -42.85 -14.30
C SER A 554 -21.46 -41.33 -14.47
N LEU A 555 -22.16 -40.82 -15.49
CA LEU A 555 -22.35 -39.39 -15.70
C LEU A 555 -23.18 -38.76 -14.57
N LEU A 556 -24.24 -39.44 -14.13
CA LEU A 556 -25.04 -38.98 -12.98
C LEU A 556 -24.23 -38.96 -11.68
N ARG A 557 -23.31 -39.92 -11.48
CA ARG A 557 -22.38 -39.91 -10.34
C ARG A 557 -21.36 -38.78 -10.43
N THR A 558 -20.90 -38.42 -11.63
CA THR A 558 -20.01 -37.27 -11.84
C THR A 558 -20.73 -35.97 -11.51
N LEU A 559 -21.96 -35.77 -12.02
CA LEU A 559 -22.73 -34.54 -11.79
C LEU A 559 -23.30 -34.47 -10.36
N TRP A 560 -23.67 -35.58 -9.75
CA TRP A 560 -24.15 -35.66 -8.37
C TRP A 560 -23.31 -36.65 -7.56
N PRO A 561 -22.11 -36.25 -7.13
CA PRO A 561 -21.25 -37.10 -6.33
C PRO A 561 -21.97 -37.52 -5.04
N ASN A 562 -21.80 -38.80 -4.66
CA ASN A 562 -22.45 -39.43 -3.50
C ASN A 562 -23.99 -39.47 -3.53
N GLY A 563 -24.62 -39.22 -4.69
CA GLY A 563 -26.08 -39.26 -4.80
C GLY A 563 -26.79 -38.15 -4.01
N GLN A 564 -26.12 -37.02 -3.75
CA GLN A 564 -26.71 -35.88 -3.08
C GLN A 564 -27.56 -35.06 -4.07
N PHE A 565 -28.85 -35.35 -4.14
CA PHE A 565 -29.81 -34.59 -4.94
C PHE A 565 -31.16 -34.49 -4.22
N THR A 566 -31.95 -33.49 -4.60
CA THR A 566 -33.30 -33.28 -4.09
C THR A 566 -34.35 -33.86 -5.03
N HIS A 567 -35.59 -34.09 -4.54
CA HIS A 567 -36.71 -34.48 -5.41
C HIS A 567 -36.94 -33.47 -6.54
N ARG A 568 -36.70 -32.18 -6.30
CA ARG A 568 -36.82 -31.13 -7.31
C ARG A 568 -35.79 -31.29 -8.42
N GLN A 569 -34.51 -31.51 -8.07
CA GLN A 569 -33.47 -31.74 -9.06
C GLN A 569 -33.73 -33.01 -9.88
N ALA A 570 -34.15 -34.11 -9.23
CA ALA A 570 -34.52 -35.33 -9.94
C ALA A 570 -35.76 -35.15 -10.84
N LEU A 571 -36.74 -34.35 -10.42
CA LEU A 571 -37.89 -33.96 -11.22
C LEU A 571 -37.51 -33.11 -12.43
N ASP A 572 -36.61 -32.14 -12.24
CA ASP A 572 -36.12 -31.27 -13.31
C ASP A 572 -35.31 -32.08 -14.34
N VAL A 573 -34.46 -33.00 -13.88
CA VAL A 573 -33.75 -33.96 -14.75
C VAL A 573 -34.76 -34.80 -15.53
N ALA A 574 -35.73 -35.42 -14.85
CA ALA A 574 -36.72 -36.23 -15.53
C ALA A 574 -37.48 -35.43 -16.59
N HIS A 575 -37.96 -34.22 -16.30
CA HIS A 575 -38.68 -33.39 -17.27
C HIS A 575 -37.88 -33.05 -18.52
N ARG A 576 -36.58 -32.77 -18.37
CA ARG A 576 -35.71 -32.31 -19.47
C ARG A 576 -35.23 -33.45 -20.36
N LEU A 577 -35.26 -34.69 -19.87
CA LEU A 577 -34.82 -35.86 -20.64
C LEU A 577 -35.94 -36.40 -21.56
N PRO A 578 -35.60 -36.81 -22.80
CA PRO A 578 -36.55 -37.45 -23.70
C PRO A 578 -37.08 -38.77 -23.13
N ALA A 579 -38.39 -39.03 -23.23
CA ALA A 579 -39.02 -40.21 -22.64
C ALA A 579 -38.52 -41.56 -23.21
N GLY A 580 -37.93 -41.56 -24.41
CA GLY A 580 -37.37 -42.76 -25.06
C GLY A 580 -35.88 -43.02 -24.79
N LEU A 581 -35.23 -42.24 -23.93
CA LEU A 581 -33.81 -42.36 -23.62
C LEU A 581 -33.51 -43.72 -22.95
N ARG A 582 -32.43 -44.39 -23.39
CA ARG A 582 -31.97 -45.64 -22.75
C ARG A 582 -31.21 -45.32 -21.48
N LEU A 583 -31.42 -46.10 -20.42
CA LEU A 583 -30.71 -45.95 -19.15
C LEU A 583 -30.03 -47.28 -18.80
N ASP A 584 -28.76 -47.18 -18.41
CA ASP A 584 -28.05 -48.30 -17.79
C ASP A 584 -28.61 -48.61 -16.39
N GLU A 585 -28.17 -49.70 -15.78
CA GLU A 585 -28.68 -50.13 -14.48
C GLU A 585 -28.39 -49.13 -13.36
N ALA A 586 -27.23 -48.47 -13.41
CA ALA A 586 -26.86 -47.47 -12.41
C ALA A 586 -27.69 -46.18 -12.50
N ALA A 587 -28.07 -45.75 -13.70
CA ALA A 587 -28.95 -44.62 -13.93
C ALA A 587 -30.39 -44.93 -13.48
N ARG A 588 -30.86 -46.15 -13.72
CA ARG A 588 -32.17 -46.60 -13.19
C ARG A 588 -32.19 -46.60 -11.67
N GLU A 589 -31.10 -47.04 -11.05
CA GLU A 589 -30.97 -47.00 -9.60
C GLU A 589 -30.92 -45.57 -9.05
N TRP A 590 -30.35 -44.61 -9.78
CA TRP A 590 -30.37 -43.19 -9.41
C TRP A 590 -31.80 -42.63 -9.33
N PHE A 591 -32.64 -42.87 -10.34
CA PHE A 591 -34.06 -42.47 -10.30
C PHE A 591 -34.85 -43.22 -9.22
N SER A 592 -34.53 -44.49 -9.00
CA SER A 592 -35.17 -45.31 -7.94
C SER A 592 -34.78 -44.82 -6.54
N ALA A 593 -33.55 -44.38 -6.34
CA ALA A 593 -33.12 -43.69 -5.13
C ALA A 593 -33.88 -42.37 -4.93
N ALA A 594 -34.13 -41.60 -6.00
CA ALA A 594 -34.92 -40.37 -5.92
C ALA A 594 -36.38 -40.60 -5.51
N VAL A 595 -37.01 -41.67 -6.01
CA VAL A 595 -38.36 -42.08 -5.59
C VAL A 595 -38.38 -42.49 -4.12
N ARG A 596 -37.32 -43.12 -3.62
CA ARG A 596 -37.21 -43.59 -2.22
C ARG A 596 -36.75 -42.52 -1.24
N LEU A 597 -36.22 -41.39 -1.71
CA LEU A 597 -35.69 -40.31 -0.88
C LEU A 597 -36.78 -39.74 0.06
N ARG A 598 -36.42 -39.48 1.33
CA ARG A 598 -37.35 -38.96 2.36
C ARG A 598 -37.76 -37.51 2.05
N PRO A 599 -39.06 -37.19 1.86
CA PRO A 599 -39.50 -35.81 1.82
C PRO A 599 -39.57 -35.27 3.25
N GLU A 600 -38.89 -34.15 3.50
CA GLU A 600 -38.90 -33.54 4.82
C GLU A 600 -40.14 -32.67 5.07
N ASP A 601 -40.70 -32.09 4.02
CA ASP A 601 -41.83 -31.17 4.06
C ASP A 601 -42.85 -31.41 2.93
N GLU A 602 -43.96 -30.67 2.96
CA GLU A 602 -45.05 -30.79 1.98
C GLU A 602 -44.65 -30.33 0.56
N THR A 603 -43.64 -29.48 0.42
CA THR A 603 -43.12 -29.03 -0.89
C THR A 603 -42.27 -30.13 -1.52
N GLN A 604 -41.37 -30.74 -0.74
CA GLN A 604 -40.60 -31.90 -1.18
C GLN A 604 -41.49 -33.10 -1.47
N LEU A 605 -42.52 -33.34 -0.65
CA LEU A 605 -43.50 -34.39 -0.91
C LEU A 605 -44.25 -34.15 -2.24
N ARG A 606 -44.67 -32.92 -2.52
CA ARG A 606 -45.29 -32.58 -3.82
C ARG A 606 -44.34 -32.83 -4.99
N ALA A 607 -43.07 -32.45 -4.87
CA ALA A 607 -42.06 -32.74 -5.91
C ALA A 607 -41.86 -34.25 -6.09
N CYS A 608 -41.77 -35.02 -4.99
CA CYS A 608 -41.66 -36.48 -5.00
C CYS A 608 -42.86 -37.15 -5.69
N LEU A 609 -44.08 -36.72 -5.37
CA LEU A 609 -45.31 -37.25 -5.97
C LEU A 609 -45.41 -36.92 -7.46
N THR A 610 -45.02 -35.70 -7.85
CA THR A 610 -44.98 -35.28 -9.26
C THR A 610 -43.94 -36.10 -10.03
N LEU A 611 -42.76 -36.33 -9.44
CA LEU A 611 -41.75 -37.23 -9.98
C LEU A 611 -42.29 -38.64 -10.15
N CYS A 612 -42.99 -39.18 -9.16
CA CYS A 612 -43.61 -40.49 -9.23
C CYS A 612 -44.67 -40.58 -10.35
N GLN A 613 -45.46 -39.53 -10.56
CA GLN A 613 -46.43 -39.48 -11.66
C GLN A 613 -45.73 -39.50 -13.02
N LEU A 614 -44.69 -38.66 -13.20
CA LEU A 614 -43.90 -38.59 -14.43
C LEU A 614 -43.20 -39.91 -14.74
N LEU A 615 -42.58 -40.54 -13.74
CA LEU A 615 -41.95 -41.88 -13.87
C LEU A 615 -42.98 -43.03 -13.92
N GLY A 616 -44.27 -42.72 -13.89
CA GLY A 616 -45.38 -43.65 -14.12
C GLY A 616 -45.85 -43.70 -15.58
N GLU A 617 -45.40 -42.78 -16.43
CA GLU A 617 -45.76 -42.75 -17.85
C GLU A 617 -45.22 -43.96 -18.60
N ARG A 618 -45.96 -44.46 -19.59
CA ARG A 618 -45.68 -45.70 -20.34
C ARG A 618 -44.23 -45.83 -20.83
N HIS A 619 -43.60 -44.72 -21.18
CA HIS A 619 -42.23 -44.68 -21.71
C HIS A 619 -41.14 -44.52 -20.64
N ARG A 620 -41.50 -44.10 -19.42
CA ARG A 620 -40.58 -43.78 -18.32
C ARG A 620 -40.62 -44.77 -17.17
N VAL A 621 -41.61 -45.66 -17.10
CA VAL A 621 -41.67 -46.72 -16.05
C VAL A 621 -40.40 -47.58 -16.04
N ALA A 622 -39.82 -47.85 -17.22
CA ALA A 622 -38.58 -48.61 -17.36
C ALA A 622 -37.34 -47.90 -16.79
N TRP A 623 -37.43 -46.62 -16.40
CA TRP A 623 -36.35 -45.89 -15.74
C TRP A 623 -36.21 -46.25 -14.27
N LEU A 624 -37.13 -47.02 -13.71
CA LEU A 624 -37.09 -47.47 -12.32
C LEU A 624 -36.73 -48.96 -12.25
N THR A 625 -35.95 -49.33 -11.24
CA THR A 625 -35.78 -50.73 -10.83
C THR A 625 -37.12 -51.27 -10.32
N GLU A 626 -37.26 -52.59 -10.25
CA GLU A 626 -38.50 -53.23 -9.77
C GLU A 626 -38.91 -52.70 -8.38
N ASP A 627 -37.96 -52.60 -7.45
CA ASP A 627 -38.18 -52.00 -6.13
C ASP A 627 -38.59 -50.51 -6.21
N GLY A 628 -38.03 -49.74 -7.14
CA GLY A 628 -38.41 -48.36 -7.39
C GLY A 628 -39.85 -48.23 -7.93
N GLN A 629 -40.26 -49.14 -8.81
CA GLN A 629 -41.61 -49.18 -9.37
C GLN A 629 -42.65 -49.52 -8.30
N ASP A 630 -42.33 -50.48 -7.43
CA ASP A 630 -43.18 -50.86 -6.30
C ASP A 630 -43.31 -49.73 -5.29
N CYS A 631 -42.19 -49.10 -4.91
CA CYS A 631 -42.19 -47.95 -4.02
C CYS A 631 -43.05 -46.81 -4.59
N ARG A 632 -42.90 -46.49 -5.88
CA ARG A 632 -43.68 -45.47 -6.58
C ARG A 632 -45.18 -45.79 -6.55
N ALA A 633 -45.56 -47.01 -6.94
CA ALA A 633 -46.96 -47.43 -6.98
C ALA A 633 -47.61 -47.31 -5.61
N GLN A 634 -46.94 -47.81 -4.57
CA GLN A 634 -47.41 -47.74 -3.20
C GLN A 634 -47.46 -46.30 -2.66
N LEU A 635 -46.49 -45.45 -3.02
CA LEU A 635 -46.51 -44.04 -2.62
C LEU A 635 -47.70 -43.29 -3.21
N LEU A 636 -48.03 -43.52 -4.49
CA LEU A 636 -49.18 -42.88 -5.15
C LEU A 636 -50.52 -43.41 -4.61
N GLU A 637 -50.62 -44.71 -4.37
CA GLU A 637 -51.81 -45.35 -3.78
C GLU A 637 -52.08 -44.81 -2.36
N LEU A 638 -51.05 -44.81 -1.50
CA LEU A 638 -51.14 -44.24 -0.15
C LEU A 638 -51.45 -42.76 -0.17
N ASN A 639 -50.86 -42.01 -1.10
CA ASN A 639 -51.16 -40.61 -1.26
C ASN A 639 -52.63 -40.37 -1.59
N ALA A 640 -53.18 -41.13 -2.54
CA ALA A 640 -54.58 -41.03 -2.95
C ALA A 640 -55.52 -41.36 -1.78
N LEU A 641 -55.17 -42.37 -0.98
CA LEU A 641 -55.89 -42.75 0.23
C LEU A 641 -55.87 -41.62 1.28
N LEU A 642 -54.67 -41.16 1.67
CA LEU A 642 -54.48 -40.23 2.80
C LEU A 642 -54.80 -38.77 2.46
N ALA A 643 -54.75 -38.39 1.19
CA ALA A 643 -55.16 -37.06 0.73
C ALA A 643 -56.67 -36.94 0.47
N SER A 644 -57.41 -38.04 0.57
CA SER A 644 -58.86 -38.05 0.37
C SER A 644 -59.57 -37.06 1.32
N PRO A 645 -60.48 -36.21 0.81
CA PRO A 645 -61.28 -35.33 1.66
C PRO A 645 -62.35 -36.09 2.45
N HIS A 646 -62.64 -37.35 2.07
CA HIS A 646 -63.63 -38.17 2.73
C HIS A 646 -63.04 -38.88 3.96
N PRO A 647 -63.81 -39.03 5.07
CA PRO A 647 -63.36 -39.78 6.23
C PRO A 647 -62.98 -41.22 5.85
N ILE A 648 -61.76 -41.60 6.17
CA ILE A 648 -61.25 -42.97 6.01
C ILE A 648 -61.78 -43.82 7.18
N ASP A 649 -62.04 -45.10 6.91
CA ASP A 649 -62.39 -46.06 7.94
C ASP A 649 -61.18 -46.38 8.84
N SER A 650 -61.43 -46.61 10.13
CA SER A 650 -60.34 -46.87 11.08
C SER A 650 -59.61 -48.18 10.80
N GLY A 651 -60.29 -49.21 10.30
CA GLY A 651 -59.65 -50.46 9.90
C GLY A 651 -58.58 -50.23 8.83
N THR A 652 -58.92 -49.44 7.80
CA THR A 652 -57.99 -49.11 6.72
C THR A 652 -56.76 -48.32 7.20
N LEU A 653 -56.94 -47.37 8.13
CA LEU A 653 -55.78 -46.63 8.68
C LEU A 653 -54.92 -47.50 9.60
N VAL A 654 -55.54 -48.41 10.36
CA VAL A 654 -54.81 -49.38 11.18
C VAL A 654 -53.98 -50.30 10.28
N ASP A 655 -54.56 -50.78 9.18
CA ASP A 655 -53.84 -51.61 8.20
C ASP A 655 -52.64 -50.88 7.60
N VAL A 656 -52.78 -49.60 7.24
CA VAL A 656 -51.68 -48.76 6.72
C VAL A 656 -50.54 -48.62 7.73
N VAL A 657 -50.85 -48.44 9.02
CA VAL A 657 -49.86 -48.29 10.09
C VAL A 657 -49.21 -49.62 10.46
N MET A 658 -49.95 -50.72 10.36
CA MET A 658 -49.47 -52.06 10.69
C MET A 658 -48.73 -52.74 9.54
N ARG A 659 -48.85 -52.23 8.31
CA ARG A 659 -48.16 -52.78 7.14
C ARG A 659 -46.63 -52.65 7.30
N PRO A 660 -45.85 -53.72 7.11
CA PRO A 660 -44.40 -53.69 7.24
C PRO A 660 -43.75 -53.06 6.01
N TRP A 661 -43.74 -51.72 5.96
CA TRP A 661 -43.09 -50.97 4.88
C TRP A 661 -41.58 -51.22 4.86
N PRO A 662 -40.96 -51.45 3.68
CA PRO A 662 -39.52 -51.58 3.58
C PRO A 662 -38.79 -50.37 4.18
N THR A 663 -37.72 -50.63 4.94
CA THR A 663 -36.96 -49.58 5.65
C THR A 663 -36.29 -48.59 4.70
N ARG A 664 -35.94 -49.02 3.49
CA ARG A 664 -35.35 -48.18 2.43
C ARG A 664 -36.34 -47.28 1.71
N TRP A 665 -37.66 -47.47 1.88
CA TRP A 665 -38.69 -46.63 1.25
C TRP A 665 -38.95 -45.39 2.09
N PHE A 666 -37.92 -44.54 2.24
CA PHE A 666 -38.01 -43.36 3.10
C PHE A 666 -39.07 -42.36 2.63
N SER A 667 -39.41 -42.35 1.35
CA SER A 667 -40.51 -41.55 0.81
C SER A 667 -41.87 -41.93 1.38
N VAL A 668 -42.14 -43.22 1.53
CA VAL A 668 -43.36 -43.73 2.16
C VAL A 668 -43.40 -43.33 3.64
N HIS A 669 -42.30 -43.51 4.37
CA HIS A 669 -42.20 -43.08 5.78
C HIS A 669 -42.39 -41.56 5.93
N GLY A 670 -41.83 -40.76 5.02
CA GLY A 670 -42.02 -39.31 4.98
C GLY A 670 -43.46 -38.92 4.67
N LEU A 671 -44.11 -39.57 3.70
CA LEU A 671 -45.53 -39.36 3.38
C LEU A 671 -46.42 -39.68 4.57
N LEU A 672 -46.20 -40.82 5.24
CA LEU A 672 -46.92 -41.19 6.46
C LEU A 672 -46.72 -40.13 7.53
N ARG A 673 -45.49 -39.68 7.79
CA ARG A 673 -45.22 -38.61 8.77
C ARG A 673 -45.99 -37.31 8.46
N LEU A 674 -46.07 -36.92 7.19
CA LEU A 674 -46.65 -35.64 6.77
C LEU A 674 -48.19 -35.68 6.66
N ARG A 675 -48.78 -36.75 6.12
CA ARG A 675 -50.21 -36.81 5.77
C ARG A 675 -51.06 -37.71 6.67
N LEU A 676 -50.48 -38.78 7.25
CA LEU A 676 -51.22 -39.68 8.16
C LEU A 676 -51.82 -38.94 9.37
N PRO A 677 -51.12 -38.00 10.04
CA PRO A 677 -51.69 -37.23 11.15
C PRO A 677 -53.04 -36.58 10.87
N ARG A 678 -53.17 -35.93 9.71
CA ARG A 678 -54.41 -35.24 9.34
C ARG A 678 -55.49 -36.22 8.91
N ALA A 679 -55.13 -37.26 8.16
CA ALA A 679 -56.05 -38.32 7.77
C ALA A 679 -56.63 -39.05 8.99
N ALA A 680 -55.76 -39.42 9.95
CA ALA A 680 -56.16 -40.06 11.20
C ALA A 680 -57.02 -39.14 12.08
N ALA A 681 -56.82 -37.82 12.06
CA ALA A 681 -57.65 -36.87 12.82
C ALA A 681 -59.08 -36.72 12.26
N ARG A 682 -59.31 -37.12 11.01
CA ARG A 682 -60.62 -37.07 10.33
C ARG A 682 -61.27 -38.45 10.20
N CYS A 683 -60.57 -39.51 10.61
CA CYS A 683 -60.98 -40.90 10.51
C CYS A 683 -62.25 -41.18 11.31
N ARG A 684 -63.12 -42.10 10.87
CA ARG A 684 -64.25 -42.57 11.68
C ARG A 684 -63.78 -43.62 12.69
N ALA A 685 -63.10 -43.18 13.74
CA ALA A 685 -62.47 -44.07 14.71
C ALA A 685 -63.33 -44.32 15.95
N THR A 686 -63.30 -45.55 16.47
CA THR A 686 -63.72 -45.84 17.84
C THR A 686 -62.62 -45.41 18.83
N PRO A 687 -62.93 -45.24 20.14
CA PRO A 687 -61.91 -44.93 21.13
C PRO A 687 -60.73 -45.92 21.14
N SER A 688 -61.01 -47.21 20.93
CA SER A 688 -60.00 -48.26 20.84
C SER A 688 -59.09 -48.10 19.63
N ASP A 689 -59.64 -47.72 18.47
CA ASP A 689 -58.87 -47.50 17.24
C ASP A 689 -57.90 -46.32 17.40
N VAL A 690 -58.34 -45.25 18.07
CA VAL A 690 -57.50 -44.08 18.34
C VAL A 690 -56.32 -44.43 19.25
N SER A 691 -56.57 -45.23 20.29
CA SER A 691 -55.52 -45.72 21.19
C SER A 691 -54.51 -46.61 20.43
N LEU A 692 -55.03 -47.53 19.61
CA LEU A 692 -54.20 -48.42 18.79
C LEU A 692 -53.33 -47.64 17.79
N LEU A 693 -53.91 -46.70 17.05
CA LEU A 693 -53.20 -45.83 16.10
C LEU A 693 -52.07 -45.05 16.79
N LEU A 694 -52.35 -44.45 17.95
CA LEU A 694 -51.36 -43.70 18.72
C LEU A 694 -50.20 -44.57 19.22
N SER A 695 -50.50 -45.79 19.69
CA SER A 695 -49.49 -46.72 20.20
C SER A 695 -48.52 -47.21 19.12
N ARG A 696 -48.97 -47.24 17.86
CA ARG A 696 -48.19 -47.75 16.71
C ARG A 696 -47.52 -46.66 15.91
N MET A 697 -47.95 -45.40 16.05
CA MET A 697 -47.24 -44.26 15.45
C MET A 697 -45.88 -44.02 16.14
N GLY A 698 -44.84 -43.89 15.32
CA GLY A 698 -43.53 -43.39 15.78
C GLY A 698 -43.64 -42.00 16.42
N HIS A 699 -42.62 -41.61 17.19
CA HIS A 699 -42.65 -40.40 18.03
C HIS A 699 -43.03 -39.12 17.24
N GLU A 700 -42.38 -38.87 16.11
CA GLU A 700 -42.65 -37.68 15.28
C GLU A 700 -44.09 -37.66 14.75
N THR A 701 -44.56 -38.77 14.18
CA THR A 701 -45.90 -38.91 13.60
C THR A 701 -46.99 -38.80 14.67
N GLY A 702 -46.77 -39.39 15.84
CA GLY A 702 -47.68 -39.29 16.99
C GLY A 702 -47.82 -37.85 17.50
N VAL A 703 -46.71 -37.12 17.64
CA VAL A 703 -46.74 -35.69 18.01
C VAL A 703 -47.46 -34.86 16.94
N ALA A 704 -47.21 -35.11 15.65
CA ALA A 704 -47.89 -34.43 14.55
C ALA A 704 -49.40 -34.71 14.55
N TYR A 705 -49.81 -35.95 14.86
CA TYR A 705 -51.21 -36.34 15.02
C TYR A 705 -51.91 -35.55 16.14
N LEU A 706 -51.30 -35.48 17.33
CA LEU A 706 -51.84 -34.71 18.46
C LEU A 706 -52.03 -33.22 18.12
N ARG A 707 -51.10 -32.64 17.35
CA ARG A 707 -51.23 -31.26 16.85
C ARG A 707 -52.33 -31.14 15.79
N ALA A 708 -52.41 -32.09 14.85
CA ALA A 708 -53.43 -32.11 13.81
C ALA A 708 -54.84 -32.20 14.41
N LEU A 709 -55.02 -33.00 15.47
CA LEU A 709 -56.30 -33.09 16.18
C LEU A 709 -56.78 -31.73 16.69
N ARG A 710 -55.91 -30.89 17.26
CA ARG A 710 -56.30 -29.54 17.72
C ARG A 710 -56.83 -28.66 16.58
N ALA A 711 -56.28 -28.80 15.38
CA ALA A 711 -56.68 -28.01 14.22
C ALA A 711 -57.93 -28.57 13.51
N GLU A 712 -58.06 -29.89 13.44
CA GLU A 712 -59.09 -30.58 12.64
C GLU A 712 -60.37 -30.89 13.43
N LEU A 713 -60.28 -31.26 14.71
CA LEU A 713 -61.44 -31.68 15.48
C LEU A 713 -62.53 -30.61 15.70
N PRO A 714 -62.25 -29.30 15.74
CA PRO A 714 -63.32 -28.29 15.73
C PRO A 714 -64.16 -28.30 14.44
N ARG A 715 -63.67 -28.92 13.36
CA ARG A 715 -64.29 -28.95 12.03
C ARG A 715 -65.00 -30.26 11.73
N VAL A 716 -64.92 -31.26 12.61
CA VAL A 716 -65.59 -32.56 12.44
C VAL A 716 -66.84 -32.66 13.32
N PRO A 717 -67.80 -33.57 13.03
CA PRO A 717 -68.99 -33.73 13.84
C PRO A 717 -68.67 -34.03 15.32
N GLN A 718 -69.44 -33.46 16.25
CA GLN A 718 -69.23 -33.58 17.70
C GLN A 718 -69.07 -35.03 18.19
N ARG A 719 -69.79 -35.99 17.58
CA ARG A 719 -69.68 -37.41 17.91
C ARG A 719 -68.29 -37.98 17.64
N LEU A 720 -67.68 -37.57 16.54
CA LEU A 720 -66.34 -38.00 16.17
C LEU A 720 -65.28 -37.37 17.08
N ALA A 721 -65.42 -36.08 17.35
CA ALA A 721 -64.53 -35.39 18.29
C ALA A 721 -64.60 -35.98 19.72
N MET A 722 -65.79 -36.46 20.14
CA MET A 722 -65.97 -37.19 21.39
C MET A 722 -65.23 -38.52 21.40
N ALA A 723 -65.29 -39.30 20.30
CA ALA A 723 -64.60 -40.58 20.19
C ALA A 723 -63.07 -40.44 20.21
N HIS A 724 -62.53 -39.42 19.52
CA HIS A 724 -61.11 -39.09 19.61
C HIS A 724 -60.68 -38.65 21.01
N ALA A 725 -61.49 -37.81 21.67
CA ALA A 725 -61.18 -37.35 23.02
C ALA A 725 -61.21 -38.49 24.06
N GLU A 726 -62.15 -39.42 23.91
CA GLU A 726 -62.26 -40.64 24.71
C GLU A 726 -61.07 -41.58 24.47
N GLY A 727 -60.71 -41.82 23.20
CA GLY A 727 -59.58 -42.68 22.84
C GLY A 727 -58.20 -42.11 23.24
N LEU A 728 -58.02 -40.80 23.17
CA LEU A 728 -56.80 -40.12 23.67
C LEU A 728 -56.64 -40.29 25.18
N ALA A 729 -57.74 -40.20 25.92
CA ALA A 729 -57.71 -40.40 27.37
C ALA A 729 -57.55 -41.88 27.75
N ALA A 730 -58.05 -42.81 26.93
CA ALA A 730 -57.77 -44.23 27.06
C ALA A 730 -56.30 -44.58 26.77
N ALA A 731 -55.65 -43.85 25.86
CA ALA A 731 -54.22 -44.01 25.57
C ALA A 731 -53.29 -43.45 26.67
N ALA A 732 -53.83 -42.76 27.69
CA ALA A 732 -53.05 -42.06 28.71
C ALA A 732 -52.05 -42.95 29.47
N GLU A 733 -52.40 -44.21 29.71
CA GLU A 733 -51.56 -45.18 30.44
C GLU A 733 -50.42 -45.75 29.58
N ILE A 734 -50.51 -45.61 28.25
CA ILE A 734 -49.60 -46.22 27.28
C ILE A 734 -48.62 -45.18 26.70
N LEU A 735 -48.94 -43.88 26.82
CA LEU A 735 -48.14 -42.79 26.29
C LEU A 735 -47.05 -42.35 27.27
N GLU A 736 -45.83 -42.11 26.75
CA GLU A 736 -44.75 -41.45 27.49
C GLU A 736 -45.21 -40.07 28.02
N GLU A 737 -44.67 -39.65 29.16
CA GLU A 737 -45.08 -38.43 29.89
C GLU A 737 -45.14 -37.18 29.00
N ARG A 738 -44.18 -37.01 28.09
CA ARG A 738 -44.12 -35.88 27.14
C ARG A 738 -45.24 -35.92 26.09
N ARG A 739 -45.61 -37.11 25.59
CA ARG A 739 -46.72 -37.27 24.64
C ARG A 739 -48.07 -37.11 25.35
N TRP A 740 -48.16 -37.59 26.60
CA TRP A 740 -49.33 -37.40 27.43
C TRP A 740 -49.61 -35.91 27.70
N LEU A 741 -48.58 -35.10 27.96
CA LEU A 741 -48.74 -33.66 28.13
C LEU A 741 -49.37 -33.00 26.90
N LEU A 742 -48.89 -33.33 25.70
CA LEU A 742 -49.45 -32.81 24.43
C LEU A 742 -50.86 -33.33 24.16
N ALA A 743 -51.15 -34.60 24.48
CA ALA A 743 -52.49 -35.17 24.37
C ALA A 743 -53.46 -34.44 25.31
N ARG A 744 -53.03 -34.16 26.55
CA ARG A 744 -53.80 -33.39 27.53
C ARG A 744 -54.06 -31.96 27.06
N GLU A 745 -53.07 -31.27 26.50
CA GLU A 745 -53.25 -29.93 25.92
C GLU A 745 -54.27 -29.93 24.78
N ALA A 746 -54.22 -30.94 23.89
CA ALA A 746 -55.20 -31.09 22.83
C ALA A 746 -56.60 -31.35 23.40
N LEU A 747 -56.72 -32.23 24.40
CA LEU A 747 -57.99 -32.51 25.09
C LEU A 747 -58.57 -31.28 25.80
N ASP A 748 -57.73 -30.50 26.50
CA ASP A 748 -58.14 -29.27 27.18
C ASP A 748 -58.63 -28.22 26.15
N ALA A 749 -57.92 -28.07 25.03
CA ALA A 749 -58.31 -27.16 23.95
C ALA A 749 -59.66 -27.53 23.32
N LEU A 750 -59.94 -28.83 23.15
CA LEU A 750 -61.23 -29.32 22.66
C LEU A 750 -62.35 -29.01 23.66
N ALA A 751 -62.15 -29.38 24.92
CA ALA A 751 -63.13 -29.16 25.98
C ALA A 751 -63.40 -27.65 26.21
N ALA A 752 -62.40 -26.79 26.01
CA ALA A 752 -62.55 -25.34 26.06
C ALA A 752 -63.48 -24.80 24.96
N GLY A 753 -63.60 -25.46 23.81
CA GLY A 753 -64.53 -25.10 22.73
C GLY A 753 -65.97 -25.60 22.93
N TRP A 754 -66.19 -26.58 23.80
CA TRP A 754 -67.48 -27.28 23.93
C TRP A 754 -68.43 -26.65 24.95
N ARG A 755 -69.73 -26.98 24.86
CA ARG A 755 -70.74 -26.61 25.86
C ARG A 755 -70.49 -27.39 27.16
N ALA A 756 -70.93 -26.86 28.30
CA ALA A 756 -70.73 -27.52 29.60
C ALA A 756 -71.29 -28.96 29.62
N GLU A 757 -72.45 -29.19 29.01
CA GLU A 757 -73.08 -30.53 28.88
C GLU A 757 -72.22 -31.51 28.08
N ASP A 758 -71.55 -31.04 27.03
CA ASP A 758 -70.67 -31.88 26.20
C ASP A 758 -69.36 -32.21 26.93
N VAL A 759 -68.83 -31.25 27.71
CA VAL A 759 -67.66 -31.47 28.58
C VAL A 759 -67.98 -32.45 29.71
N GLU A 760 -69.19 -32.41 30.28
CA GLU A 760 -69.64 -33.37 31.29
C GLU A 760 -69.85 -34.77 30.70
N ARG A 761 -70.41 -34.85 29.47
CA ARG A 761 -70.51 -36.12 28.73
C ARG A 761 -69.13 -36.72 28.45
N LEU A 762 -68.15 -35.90 28.08
CA LEU A 762 -66.77 -36.35 27.94
C LEU A 762 -66.19 -36.83 29.28
N ALA A 763 -66.39 -36.06 30.37
CA ALA A 763 -65.90 -36.43 31.69
C ALA A 763 -66.47 -37.77 32.18
N ALA A 764 -67.75 -38.06 31.91
CA ALA A 764 -68.37 -39.34 32.25
C ALA A 764 -67.75 -40.51 31.49
N ARG A 765 -67.47 -40.32 30.18
CA ARG A 765 -66.87 -41.34 29.31
C ARG A 765 -65.38 -41.58 29.59
N VAL A 766 -64.64 -40.53 29.96
CA VAL A 766 -63.21 -40.62 30.26
C VAL A 766 -62.95 -41.12 31.69
N ARG A 767 -63.89 -40.98 32.61
CA ARG A 767 -63.74 -41.39 34.03
C ARG A 767 -63.17 -42.81 34.24
N PRO A 768 -63.59 -43.84 33.48
CA PRO A 768 -63.04 -45.19 33.63
C PRO A 768 -61.55 -45.30 33.25
N HIS A 769 -61.07 -44.43 32.37
CA HIS A 769 -59.73 -44.48 31.79
C HIS A 769 -58.75 -43.47 32.43
N SER A 770 -59.24 -42.31 32.83
CA SER A 770 -58.42 -41.25 33.43
C SER A 770 -59.24 -40.46 34.46
N PRO A 771 -59.39 -40.97 35.70
CA PRO A 771 -60.25 -40.37 36.72
C PRO A 771 -59.78 -38.96 37.11
N GLY A 772 -58.46 -38.72 37.16
CA GLY A 772 -57.88 -37.41 37.43
C GLY A 772 -58.20 -36.36 36.35
N TYR A 773 -58.16 -36.76 35.07
CA TYR A 773 -58.53 -35.86 33.97
C TYR A 773 -60.05 -35.61 33.91
N ALA A 774 -60.86 -36.62 34.20
CA ALA A 774 -62.32 -36.49 34.30
C ALA A 774 -62.73 -35.47 35.39
N ALA A 775 -62.07 -35.46 36.55
CA ALA A 775 -62.31 -34.47 37.60
C ALA A 775 -62.05 -33.03 37.13
N ARG A 776 -60.95 -32.81 36.40
CA ARG A 776 -60.59 -31.51 35.80
C ARG A 776 -61.60 -31.04 34.76
N LEU A 777 -62.11 -31.93 33.91
CA LEU A 777 -63.17 -31.60 32.95
C LEU A 777 -64.47 -31.15 33.64
N LEU A 778 -64.86 -31.79 34.74
CA LEU A 778 -66.02 -31.38 35.55
C LEU A 778 -65.82 -29.99 36.15
N GLU A 779 -64.61 -29.67 36.62
CA GLU A 779 -64.28 -28.33 37.11
C GLU A 779 -64.41 -27.28 36.00
N LEU A 780 -63.92 -27.59 34.78
CA LEU A 780 -64.03 -26.72 33.60
C LEU A 780 -65.50 -26.51 33.19
N ALA A 781 -66.33 -27.55 33.20
CA ALA A 781 -67.78 -27.45 32.95
C ALA A 781 -68.47 -26.55 34.00
N GLY A 782 -68.11 -26.70 35.29
CA GLY A 782 -68.60 -25.86 36.38
C GLY A 782 -68.20 -24.38 36.25
N LYS A 783 -66.96 -24.09 35.82
CA LYS A 783 -66.51 -22.72 35.50
C LYS A 783 -67.28 -22.12 34.31
N LYS A 784 -67.54 -22.91 33.26
CA LYS A 784 -68.32 -22.48 32.09
C LYS A 784 -69.78 -22.16 32.43
N ARG A 785 -70.44 -22.94 33.30
CA ARG A 785 -71.80 -22.63 33.80
C ARG A 785 -71.85 -21.30 34.56
N ARG A 786 -70.89 -21.07 35.48
CA ARG A 786 -70.75 -19.82 36.26
C ARG A 786 -70.48 -18.60 35.38
N GLY A 787 -69.60 -18.72 34.37
CA GLY A 787 -69.32 -17.64 33.41
C GLY A 787 -70.47 -17.31 32.45
N ARG A 788 -71.41 -18.24 32.23
CA ARG A 788 -72.64 -17.99 31.46
C ARG A 788 -73.66 -17.21 32.29
N MET A 789 -73.78 -17.52 33.60
CA MET A 789 -74.60 -16.75 34.53
C MET A 789 -74.08 -15.32 34.73
N GLY A 790 -72.74 -15.11 34.81
CA GLY A 790 -72.14 -13.77 34.91
C GLY A 790 -72.31 -12.89 33.66
N ARG A 791 -72.39 -13.49 32.45
CA ARG A 791 -72.69 -12.77 31.19
C ARG A 791 -74.18 -12.44 31.03
N LEU A 792 -75.08 -13.25 31.59
CA LEU A 792 -76.51 -12.94 31.70
C LEU A 792 -76.77 -11.80 32.70
N ALA A 793 -76.03 -11.73 33.81
CA ALA A 793 -76.12 -10.64 34.79
C ALA A 793 -75.62 -9.28 34.26
N ARG A 794 -74.64 -9.26 33.32
CA ARG A 794 -74.14 -8.01 32.68
C ARG A 794 -74.98 -7.53 31.48
N ARG A 795 -75.97 -8.31 31.02
CA ARG A 795 -76.89 -7.94 29.93
C ARG A 795 -78.27 -7.46 30.40
N MET A 796 -78.50 -7.33 31.70
CA MET A 796 -79.66 -6.60 32.23
C MET A 796 -79.32 -5.10 32.35
N PRO A 797 -79.99 -4.20 31.61
CA PRO A 797 -79.87 -2.77 31.86
C PRO A 797 -80.58 -2.43 33.16
N TRP A 798 -79.90 -1.68 34.03
CA TRP A 798 -80.52 -0.96 35.15
C TRP A 798 -81.69 -0.13 34.62
N ARG A 799 -82.93 -0.54 34.90
CA ARG A 799 -84.12 0.30 34.71
C ARG A 799 -84.16 1.34 35.84
N ARG A 800 -83.92 2.60 35.49
CA ARG A 800 -84.50 3.76 36.17
C ARG A 800 -85.91 3.99 35.63
N GLY A 801 -86.79 4.45 36.52
CA GLY A 801 -88.17 4.89 36.30
C GLY A 801 -89.02 4.29 37.41
N GLY A 802 -89.62 5.02 38.34
CA GLY A 802 -89.86 6.45 38.47
C GLY A 802 -91.19 6.59 39.18
N ASP A 803 -91.13 6.95 40.47
CA ASP A 803 -92.07 7.79 41.25
C ASP A 803 -91.45 8.00 42.65
#